data_AF-A0A3P3ZJS2-F1
#
_entry.id   AF-A0A3P3ZJS2-F1
#
_cell.length_a   1.000
_cell.length_b   1.000
_cell.length_c   1.000
_cell.angle_alpha   90.00
_cell.angle_beta   90.00
_cell.angle_gamma   90.00
#
_symmetry.space_group_name_H-M   'P 1'
#
loop_
_entity.id
_entity.type
_entity.pdbx_description
1 polymer ?
#
loop_
_entity_poly.entity_id
_entity_poly.type
_entity_poly.pdbx_seq_one_letter_code
_entity_poly.pdbx_strand_id
1 'polypeptide(L)'
;MADATLLQEERIAAQRARIQSKLQGHAGQNESTVGSSSGASSRPAVEQKVLDTRHEMSGVHHANVAAVTNVSAAAEAAESQRRQRVQDVQQRLGQLQERSEADAQQGALNLHFEALYRLAVPHELHAALEEQRKECEAFIGVKEKLISELREQLHQREEEYVGLLKKNKDEVGRLVDTMRTSTDDYLQQYRAKIQDIEKTYELERKAYLDQCAEEVKELVRTRRAREIDYRKQREQKLSDAQQELDERYESGYEDFNNVKREHLSDVHALREELEKSKADYLLNGERLTYNLQVLRERVKENRSAQAKYKKKIVRLQETLATLLARHQDMEKRFQRTNNELTKQLHRLNQQYTDTQVKFAKFESKDKMKYRQLWKLHHDKCQILAQECLQADRVVFEELLQMPWQPPALRYWPREDMGVEAQKDELDERPEEPPDVKLSEAAQMLFSILKSQARFLVDSNVHDAIQSLQGTTQEQADVEGILTTLRLNRTSDVEDMLEYFVVENEDETVALVNPQEALKALQAYLTHRAAEEAKAMATKGAEVKSAAASETRTAEKRRAAEREYWRNMAETVPKDHLQVWETLEDGLSQYLAQLQHRKQLISDTDTIRAQNKELKGLIRQYMDSSINYELYTPPRLVTQVMSYPSAHP
;
A
#
# COMPACT_ATOMS: atom_id res chain seq x y z
N MET A 1 -43.24 -36.10 62.79
CA MET A 1 -42.05 -36.41 61.96
C MET A 1 -42.32 -36.28 60.46
N ALA A 2 -43.57 -36.24 59.98
CA ALA A 2 -43.90 -36.02 58.56
C ALA A 2 -43.81 -34.53 58.12
N ASP A 3 -44.03 -33.57 59.02
CA ASP A 3 -43.97 -32.13 58.64
C ASP A 3 -42.54 -31.61 58.44
N ALA A 4 -41.54 -32.25 59.07
CA ALA A 4 -40.14 -31.87 58.92
C ALA A 4 -39.55 -32.30 57.57
N THR A 5 -40.06 -33.40 56.99
CA THR A 5 -39.61 -33.91 55.68
C THR A 5 -40.17 -33.07 54.54
N LEU A 6 -41.42 -32.59 54.65
CA LEU A 6 -42.03 -31.69 53.65
C LEU A 6 -41.30 -30.34 53.57
N LEU A 7 -40.96 -29.74 54.71
CA LEU A 7 -40.17 -28.50 54.74
C LEU A 7 -38.75 -28.67 54.18
N GLN A 8 -38.19 -29.88 54.27
CA GLN A 8 -36.87 -30.18 53.72
C GLN A 8 -36.93 -30.41 52.20
N GLU A 9 -37.97 -31.07 51.70
CA GLU A 9 -38.23 -31.23 50.27
C GLU A 9 -38.53 -29.89 49.59
N GLU A 10 -39.31 -29.01 50.22
CA GLU A 10 -39.56 -27.65 49.73
C GLU A 10 -38.29 -26.80 49.69
N ARG A 11 -37.40 -26.93 50.68
CA ARG A 11 -36.08 -26.28 50.67
C ARG A 11 -35.17 -26.79 49.56
N ILE A 12 -35.16 -28.11 49.32
CA ILE A 12 -34.36 -28.72 48.25
C ILE A 12 -34.92 -28.32 46.88
N ALA A 13 -36.24 -28.25 46.72
CA ALA A 13 -36.89 -27.77 45.50
C ALA A 13 -36.59 -26.28 45.24
N ALA A 14 -36.67 -25.43 46.27
CA ALA A 14 -36.31 -24.01 46.18
C ALA A 14 -34.82 -23.80 45.85
N GLN A 15 -33.94 -24.64 46.39
CA GLN A 15 -32.51 -24.61 46.09
C GLN A 15 -32.22 -25.04 44.65
N ARG A 16 -32.90 -26.08 44.14
CA ARG A 16 -32.81 -26.51 42.73
C ARG A 16 -33.32 -25.42 41.78
N ALA A 17 -34.42 -24.75 42.10
CA ALA A 17 -34.94 -23.63 41.33
C ALA A 17 -33.96 -22.43 41.29
N ARG A 18 -33.30 -22.13 42.43
CA ARG A 18 -32.24 -21.10 42.49
C ARG A 18 -31.01 -21.46 41.66
N ILE A 19 -30.61 -22.73 41.66
CA ILE A 19 -29.47 -23.22 40.86
C ILE A 19 -29.80 -23.16 39.37
N GLN A 20 -31.01 -23.54 38.96
CA GLN A 20 -31.47 -23.40 37.56
C GLN A 20 -31.56 -21.93 37.12
N SER A 21 -32.08 -21.03 37.98
CA SER A 21 -32.09 -19.59 37.70
C SER A 21 -30.68 -19.00 37.58
N LYS A 22 -29.72 -19.45 38.41
CA LYS A 22 -28.31 -19.05 38.28
C LYS A 22 -27.65 -19.61 37.01
N LEU A 23 -27.97 -20.83 36.61
CA LEU A 23 -27.46 -21.43 35.37
C LEU A 23 -28.00 -20.71 34.13
N GLN A 24 -29.28 -20.33 34.12
CA GLN A 24 -29.88 -19.54 33.05
C GLN A 24 -29.38 -18.08 33.05
N GLY A 25 -29.15 -17.49 34.23
CA GLY A 25 -28.55 -16.15 34.37
C GLY A 25 -27.09 -16.09 33.90
N HIS A 26 -26.32 -17.18 34.08
CA HIS A 26 -24.95 -17.28 33.58
C HIS A 26 -24.87 -17.49 32.05
N ALA A 27 -25.91 -18.07 31.44
CA ALA A 27 -26.00 -18.21 29.99
C ALA A 27 -26.37 -16.89 29.28
N GLY A 28 -27.01 -15.94 29.96
CA GLY A 28 -27.45 -14.65 29.40
C GLY A 28 -26.51 -13.46 29.61
N GLN A 29 -25.38 -13.61 30.31
CA GLN A 29 -24.50 -12.48 30.67
C GLN A 29 -23.14 -12.46 29.95
N ASN A 30 -22.91 -13.33 28.96
CA ASN A 30 -21.69 -13.30 28.14
C ASN A 30 -21.88 -12.76 26.71
N GLU A 31 -22.99 -12.07 26.41
CA GLU A 31 -23.28 -11.55 25.06
C GLU A 31 -23.46 -10.03 24.95
N SER A 32 -22.98 -9.24 25.91
CA SER A 32 -22.99 -7.78 25.74
C SER A 32 -21.78 -7.12 26.38
N THR A 33 -20.67 -7.12 25.63
CA THR A 33 -19.73 -5.99 25.45
C THR A 33 -18.47 -6.51 24.74
N VAL A 34 -18.53 -6.63 23.41
CA VAL A 34 -17.34 -6.49 22.58
C VAL A 34 -17.70 -5.50 21.49
N GLY A 35 -16.98 -4.37 21.48
CA GLY A 35 -17.12 -3.32 20.50
C GLY A 35 -16.94 -3.85 19.09
N SER A 36 -17.78 -3.35 18.21
CA SER A 36 -17.73 -3.56 16.76
C SER A 36 -16.35 -3.19 16.21
N SER A 37 -15.48 -4.18 16.04
CA SER A 37 -14.46 -4.17 15.00
C SER A 37 -15.04 -4.90 13.80
N SER A 38 -15.36 -4.15 12.76
CA SER A 38 -15.86 -4.60 11.46
C SER A 38 -14.81 -5.44 10.71
N GLY A 39 -14.61 -6.67 11.16
CA GLY A 39 -13.68 -7.63 10.59
C GLY A 39 -14.07 -9.07 10.89
N ALA A 40 -15.38 -9.36 11.02
CA ALA A 40 -15.86 -10.73 10.99
C ALA A 40 -15.85 -11.19 9.53
N SER A 41 -14.71 -11.73 9.10
CA SER A 41 -14.68 -12.73 8.03
C SER A 41 -15.81 -13.72 8.35
N SER A 42 -16.85 -13.72 7.53
CA SER A 42 -17.90 -14.72 7.55
C SER A 42 -17.20 -16.07 7.47
N ARG A 43 -17.23 -16.85 8.56
CA ARG A 43 -16.67 -18.21 8.57
C ARG A 43 -17.20 -18.95 7.34
N PRO A 44 -16.34 -19.64 6.57
CA PRO A 44 -16.77 -20.44 5.42
C PRO A 44 -17.95 -21.33 5.79
N ALA A 45 -18.93 -21.48 4.88
CA ALA A 45 -20.13 -22.28 5.15
C ALA A 45 -19.77 -23.74 5.50
N VAL A 46 -18.65 -24.23 4.96
CA VAL A 46 -18.08 -25.53 5.33
C VAL A 46 -17.57 -25.61 6.77
N GLU A 47 -16.96 -24.55 7.33
CA GLU A 47 -16.53 -24.58 8.74
C GLU A 47 -17.72 -24.69 9.69
N GLN A 48 -18.83 -24.02 9.37
CA GLN A 48 -20.08 -24.14 10.12
C GLN A 48 -20.61 -25.58 10.06
N LYS A 49 -20.62 -26.18 8.87
CA LYS A 49 -21.07 -27.57 8.70
C LYS A 49 -20.18 -28.59 9.43
N VAL A 50 -18.88 -28.35 9.54
CA VAL A 50 -17.96 -29.18 10.35
C VAL A 50 -18.28 -29.06 11.85
N LEU A 51 -18.64 -27.87 12.33
CA LEU A 51 -19.04 -27.68 13.72
C LEU A 51 -20.38 -28.36 14.03
N ASP A 52 -21.37 -28.18 13.16
CA ASP A 52 -22.70 -28.80 13.33
C ASP A 52 -22.61 -30.32 13.34
N THR A 53 -21.86 -30.90 12.40
CA THR A 53 -21.62 -32.34 12.34
C THR A 53 -20.89 -32.85 13.58
N ARG A 54 -19.94 -32.09 14.14
CA ARG A 54 -19.27 -32.46 15.40
C ARG A 54 -20.24 -32.48 16.58
N HIS A 55 -21.17 -31.53 16.65
CA HIS A 55 -22.21 -31.50 17.68
C HIS A 55 -23.18 -32.68 17.54
N GLU A 56 -23.66 -32.95 16.33
CA GLU A 56 -24.52 -34.10 16.04
C GLU A 56 -23.84 -35.42 16.42
N MET A 57 -22.57 -35.61 16.03
CA MET A 57 -21.83 -36.83 16.36
C MET A 57 -21.55 -36.98 17.86
N SER A 58 -21.40 -35.88 18.61
CA SER A 58 -21.32 -35.93 20.07
C SER A 58 -22.62 -36.44 20.70
N GLY A 59 -23.78 -36.03 20.15
CA GLY A 59 -25.09 -36.54 20.58
C GLY A 59 -25.25 -38.03 20.33
N VAL A 60 -24.85 -38.50 19.14
CA VAL A 60 -24.88 -39.92 18.78
C VAL A 60 -23.97 -40.75 19.68
N HIS A 61 -22.74 -40.27 19.96
CA HIS A 61 -21.84 -40.93 20.90
C HIS A 61 -22.47 -41.06 22.29
N HIS A 62 -23.11 -40.00 22.80
CA HIS A 62 -23.77 -40.05 24.10
C HIS A 62 -24.93 -41.06 24.13
N ALA A 63 -25.76 -41.09 23.08
CA ALA A 63 -26.85 -42.05 22.97
C ALA A 63 -26.34 -43.51 22.92
N ASN A 64 -25.25 -43.75 22.21
CA ASN A 64 -24.59 -45.06 22.11
C ASN A 64 -24.03 -45.53 23.46
N VAL A 65 -23.32 -44.64 24.17
CA VAL A 65 -22.81 -44.94 25.53
C VAL A 65 -23.98 -45.19 26.49
N ALA A 66 -25.06 -44.40 26.39
CA ALA A 66 -26.26 -44.59 27.20
C ALA A 66 -26.91 -45.96 26.95
N ALA A 67 -26.98 -46.42 25.70
CA ALA A 67 -27.53 -47.73 25.38
C ALA A 67 -26.72 -48.89 26.01
N VAL A 68 -25.38 -48.84 25.92
CA VAL A 68 -24.50 -49.86 26.51
C VAL A 68 -24.55 -49.84 28.04
N THR A 69 -24.53 -48.64 28.64
CA THR A 69 -24.60 -48.47 30.10
C THR A 69 -25.96 -48.89 30.68
N ASN A 70 -27.06 -48.74 29.92
CA ASN A 70 -28.37 -49.24 30.35
C ASN A 70 -28.39 -50.77 30.45
N VAL A 71 -27.72 -51.49 29.53
CA VAL A 71 -27.63 -52.95 29.57
C VAL A 71 -26.81 -53.41 30.78
N SER A 72 -25.67 -52.78 31.06
CA SER A 72 -24.86 -53.10 32.25
C SER A 72 -25.58 -52.77 33.55
N ALA A 73 -26.23 -51.62 33.64
CA ALA A 73 -26.99 -51.22 34.83
C ALA A 73 -28.16 -52.18 35.12
N ALA A 74 -28.84 -52.68 34.09
CA ALA A 74 -29.88 -53.69 34.24
C ALA A 74 -29.32 -55.03 34.77
N ALA A 75 -28.15 -55.46 34.30
CA ALA A 75 -27.47 -56.66 34.78
C ALA A 75 -27.01 -56.52 36.25
N GLU A 76 -26.45 -55.36 36.62
CA GLU A 76 -26.06 -55.06 38.00
C GLU A 76 -27.27 -55.03 38.94
N ALA A 77 -28.40 -54.46 38.50
CA ALA A 77 -29.64 -54.47 39.27
C ALA A 77 -30.16 -55.89 39.49
N ALA A 78 -30.11 -56.75 38.46
CA ALA A 78 -30.50 -58.15 38.57
C ALA A 78 -29.60 -58.94 39.53
N GLU A 79 -28.27 -58.75 39.46
CA GLU A 79 -27.32 -59.41 40.35
C GLU A 79 -27.45 -58.92 41.81
N SER A 80 -27.73 -57.62 42.01
CA SER A 80 -28.03 -57.08 43.35
C SER A 80 -29.28 -57.74 43.96
N GLN A 81 -30.37 -57.87 43.19
CA GLN A 81 -31.58 -58.56 43.65
C GLN A 81 -31.31 -60.03 43.96
N ARG A 82 -30.46 -60.70 43.18
CA ARG A 82 -30.05 -62.09 43.44
C ARG A 82 -29.26 -62.20 44.75
N ARG A 83 -28.29 -61.33 45.01
CA ARG A 83 -27.49 -61.35 46.25
C ARG A 83 -28.37 -61.24 47.50
N GLN A 84 -29.41 -60.40 47.45
CA GLN A 84 -30.39 -60.29 48.52
C GLN A 84 -31.13 -61.63 48.74
N ARG A 85 -31.63 -62.26 47.67
CA ARG A 85 -32.31 -63.57 47.76
C ARG A 85 -31.40 -64.68 48.32
N VAL A 86 -30.12 -64.70 47.94
CA VAL A 86 -29.15 -65.69 48.44
C VAL A 86 -28.88 -65.48 49.93
N GLN A 87 -28.73 -64.23 50.38
CA GLN A 87 -28.57 -63.91 51.80
C GLN A 87 -29.79 -64.35 52.63
N ASP A 88 -31.01 -64.10 52.14
CA ASP A 88 -32.24 -64.54 52.83
C ASP A 88 -32.31 -66.06 52.99
N VAL A 89 -31.91 -66.82 51.96
CA VAL A 89 -31.89 -68.29 52.00
C VAL A 89 -30.79 -68.81 52.93
N GLN A 90 -29.60 -68.20 52.91
CA GLN A 90 -28.51 -68.56 53.82
C GLN A 90 -28.89 -68.32 55.30
N GLN A 91 -29.56 -67.21 55.60
CA GLN A 91 -30.06 -66.93 56.95
C GLN A 91 -31.08 -67.98 57.41
N ARG A 92 -32.01 -68.39 56.53
CA ARG A 92 -32.97 -69.46 56.84
C ARG A 92 -32.30 -70.80 57.10
N LEU A 93 -31.22 -71.11 56.37
CA LEU A 93 -30.48 -72.35 56.54
C LEU A 93 -29.72 -72.39 57.87
N GLY A 94 -29.06 -71.30 58.24
CA GLY A 94 -28.40 -71.17 59.54
C GLY A 94 -29.38 -71.38 60.70
N GLN A 95 -30.58 -70.80 60.59
CA GLN A 95 -31.64 -71.00 61.60
C GLN A 95 -32.14 -72.45 61.69
N LEU A 96 -32.16 -73.21 60.59
CA LEU A 96 -32.57 -74.62 60.61
C LEU A 96 -31.49 -75.52 61.23
N GLN A 97 -30.21 -75.21 60.98
CA GLN A 97 -29.08 -75.92 61.60
C GLN A 97 -29.02 -75.66 63.12
N GLU A 98 -29.26 -74.43 63.55
CA GLU A 98 -29.31 -74.06 64.99
C GLU A 98 -30.54 -74.65 65.72
N ARG A 99 -31.68 -74.84 65.02
CA ARG A 99 -32.91 -75.43 65.58
C ARG A 99 -32.89 -76.96 65.63
N SER A 100 -32.00 -77.60 64.89
CA SER A 100 -31.82 -79.04 64.95
C SER A 100 -31.22 -79.41 66.32
N GLU A 101 -32.04 -79.94 67.24
CA GLU A 101 -31.60 -80.50 68.53
C GLU A 101 -30.64 -81.71 68.39
N ALA A 102 -30.18 -82.02 67.17
CA ALA A 102 -29.30 -83.14 66.88
C ALA A 102 -28.00 -83.13 67.71
N ASP A 103 -27.44 -81.97 68.02
CA ASP A 103 -26.23 -81.87 68.85
C ASP A 103 -26.54 -82.21 70.32
N ALA A 104 -27.71 -81.82 70.81
CA ALA A 104 -28.19 -82.16 72.16
C ALA A 104 -28.54 -83.67 72.26
N GLN A 105 -29.21 -84.22 71.25
CA GLN A 105 -29.56 -85.65 71.16
C GLN A 105 -28.31 -86.52 71.01
N GLN A 106 -27.28 -86.06 70.29
CA GLN A 106 -25.99 -86.73 70.19
C GLN A 106 -25.24 -86.75 71.53
N GLY A 107 -25.29 -85.66 72.28
CA GLY A 107 -24.77 -85.59 73.64
C GLY A 107 -25.46 -86.59 74.59
N ALA A 108 -26.80 -86.68 74.52
CA ALA A 108 -27.58 -87.62 75.33
C ALA A 108 -27.29 -89.10 74.99
N LEU A 109 -27.22 -89.43 73.70
CA LEU A 109 -26.86 -90.78 73.23
C LEU A 109 -25.47 -91.22 73.71
N ASN A 110 -24.49 -90.32 73.70
CA ASN A 110 -23.14 -90.61 74.21
C ASN A 110 -23.15 -90.94 75.72
N LEU A 111 -23.98 -90.23 76.51
CA LEU A 111 -24.15 -90.51 77.93
C LEU A 111 -24.84 -91.87 78.17
N HIS A 112 -25.79 -92.27 77.31
CA HIS A 112 -26.41 -93.60 77.39
C HIS A 112 -25.41 -94.73 77.08
N PHE A 113 -24.46 -94.53 76.15
CA PHE A 113 -23.36 -95.48 75.92
C PHE A 113 -22.48 -95.64 77.18
N GLU A 114 -22.17 -94.57 77.89
CA GLU A 114 -21.43 -94.65 79.16
C GLU A 114 -22.19 -95.40 80.26
N ALA A 115 -23.52 -95.31 80.27
CA ALA A 115 -24.38 -96.03 81.21
C ALA A 115 -24.42 -97.54 80.94
N LEU A 116 -24.37 -97.99 79.68
CA LEU A 116 -24.35 -99.42 79.32
C LEU A 116 -23.16 -100.18 79.89
N TYR A 117 -21.98 -99.55 79.98
CA TYR A 117 -20.78 -100.17 80.51
C TYR A 117 -20.87 -100.52 82.01
N ARG A 118 -21.91 -100.03 82.72
CA ARG A 118 -22.12 -100.26 84.15
C ARG A 118 -23.07 -101.42 84.46
N LEU A 119 -23.72 -102.02 83.46
CA LEU A 119 -24.68 -103.12 83.63
C LEU A 119 -23.96 -104.49 83.59
N ALA A 120 -24.13 -105.31 84.64
CA ALA A 120 -23.46 -106.62 84.77
C ALA A 120 -24.35 -107.83 84.43
N VAL A 121 -25.66 -107.63 84.24
CA VAL A 121 -26.64 -108.70 83.99
C VAL A 121 -26.92 -108.83 82.49
N PRO A 122 -26.68 -110.00 81.86
CA PRO A 122 -26.79 -110.15 80.39
C PRO A 122 -28.17 -109.86 79.80
N HIS A 123 -29.27 -110.16 80.51
CA HIS A 123 -30.64 -109.91 80.02
C HIS A 123 -31.01 -108.42 80.07
N GLU A 124 -30.60 -107.71 81.13
CA GLU A 124 -30.81 -106.26 81.27
C GLU A 124 -29.93 -105.48 80.30
N LEU A 125 -28.70 -105.95 80.07
CA LEU A 125 -27.81 -105.39 79.06
C LEU A 125 -28.39 -105.53 77.64
N HIS A 126 -28.97 -106.69 77.30
CA HIS A 126 -29.60 -106.89 76.00
C HIS A 126 -30.82 -105.98 75.78
N ALA A 127 -31.66 -105.80 76.80
CA ALA A 127 -32.81 -104.89 76.75
C ALA A 127 -32.38 -103.41 76.59
N ALA A 128 -31.36 -102.97 77.33
CA ALA A 128 -30.80 -101.62 77.21
C ALA A 128 -30.10 -101.41 75.85
N LEU A 129 -29.44 -102.43 75.30
CA LEU A 129 -28.87 -102.40 73.94
C LEU A 129 -29.96 -102.31 72.86
N GLU A 130 -31.09 -103.00 73.03
CA GLU A 130 -32.26 -102.91 72.15
C GLU A 130 -32.90 -101.51 72.17
N GLU A 131 -33.03 -100.91 73.36
CA GLU A 131 -33.56 -99.56 73.53
C GLU A 131 -32.63 -98.51 72.92
N GLN A 132 -31.32 -98.60 73.20
CA GLN A 132 -30.34 -97.70 72.62
C GLN A 132 -30.16 -97.89 71.12
N ARG A 133 -30.36 -99.12 70.60
CA ARG A 133 -30.42 -99.36 69.15
C ARG A 133 -31.59 -98.61 68.52
N LYS A 134 -32.76 -98.60 69.15
CA LYS A 134 -33.93 -97.83 68.67
C LYS A 134 -33.68 -96.33 68.71
N GLU A 135 -33.03 -95.82 69.74
CA GLU A 135 -32.65 -94.40 69.82
C GLU A 135 -31.61 -94.01 68.76
N CYS A 136 -30.60 -94.87 68.51
CA CYS A 136 -29.64 -94.68 67.42
C CYS A 136 -30.33 -94.71 66.04
N GLU A 137 -31.24 -95.66 65.80
CA GLU A 137 -32.02 -95.74 64.55
C GLU A 137 -32.91 -94.50 64.35
N ALA A 138 -33.53 -93.98 65.41
CA ALA A 138 -34.30 -92.74 65.37
C ALA A 138 -33.42 -91.51 65.05
N PHE A 139 -32.25 -91.40 65.67
CA PHE A 139 -31.30 -90.32 65.43
C PHE A 139 -30.66 -90.38 64.04
N ILE A 140 -30.32 -91.59 63.55
CA ILE A 140 -29.90 -91.81 62.17
C ILE A 140 -31.01 -91.35 61.23
N GLY A 141 -32.28 -91.67 61.51
CA GLY A 141 -33.41 -91.21 60.72
C GLY A 141 -33.57 -89.68 60.67
N VAL A 142 -33.29 -88.97 61.77
CA VAL A 142 -33.26 -87.49 61.80
C VAL A 142 -32.09 -86.95 60.96
N LYS A 143 -30.90 -87.55 61.08
CA LYS A 143 -29.73 -87.17 60.29
C LYS A 143 -29.90 -87.49 58.80
N GLU A 144 -30.49 -88.61 58.45
CA GLU A 144 -30.79 -88.98 57.06
C GLU A 144 -31.79 -88.03 56.42
N LYS A 145 -32.81 -87.58 57.16
CA LYS A 145 -33.72 -86.50 56.73
C LYS A 145 -32.97 -85.20 56.49
N LEU A 146 -32.14 -84.76 57.45
CA LEU A 146 -31.31 -83.56 57.29
C LEU A 146 -30.34 -83.68 56.09
N ILE A 147 -29.73 -84.85 55.89
CA ILE A 147 -28.86 -85.13 54.74
C ILE A 147 -29.65 -85.06 53.43
N SER A 148 -30.88 -85.57 53.40
CA SER A 148 -31.73 -85.49 52.21
C SER A 148 -32.12 -84.06 51.87
N GLU A 149 -32.48 -83.24 52.87
CA GLU A 149 -32.78 -81.82 52.70
C GLU A 149 -31.55 -81.02 52.24
N LEU A 150 -30.37 -81.29 52.81
CA LEU A 150 -29.12 -80.67 52.38
C LEU A 150 -28.73 -81.08 50.96
N ARG A 151 -28.91 -82.36 50.58
CA ARG A 151 -28.68 -82.84 49.20
C ARG A 151 -29.63 -82.20 48.21
N GLU A 152 -30.91 -82.07 48.57
CA GLU A 152 -31.92 -81.42 47.73
C GLU A 152 -31.61 -79.93 47.53
N GLN A 153 -31.21 -79.22 48.58
CA GLN A 153 -30.75 -77.84 48.46
C GLN A 153 -29.48 -77.71 47.64
N LEU A 154 -28.55 -78.65 47.75
CA LEU A 154 -27.33 -78.67 46.95
C LEU A 154 -27.67 -78.84 45.47
N HIS A 155 -28.58 -79.76 45.13
CA HIS A 155 -29.11 -79.90 43.77
C HIS A 155 -29.84 -78.65 43.28
N GLN A 156 -30.72 -78.04 44.08
CA GLN A 156 -31.40 -76.79 43.72
C GLN A 156 -30.39 -75.65 43.47
N ARG A 157 -29.30 -75.57 44.25
CA ARG A 157 -28.21 -74.61 44.04
C ARG A 157 -27.42 -74.89 42.77
N GLU A 158 -27.17 -76.15 42.44
CA GLU A 158 -26.53 -76.55 41.18
C GLU A 158 -27.40 -76.17 39.96
N GLU A 159 -28.70 -76.44 40.01
CA GLU A 159 -29.66 -76.05 38.97
C GLU A 159 -29.75 -74.53 38.81
N GLU A 160 -29.83 -73.80 39.93
CA GLU A 160 -29.77 -72.33 39.94
C GLU A 160 -28.45 -71.82 39.35
N TYR A 161 -27.32 -72.45 39.67
CA TYR A 161 -26.00 -72.06 39.14
C TYR A 161 -25.87 -72.28 37.63
N VAL A 162 -26.35 -73.43 37.13
CA VAL A 162 -26.40 -73.70 35.68
C VAL A 162 -27.35 -72.72 34.98
N GLY A 163 -28.50 -72.41 35.60
CA GLY A 163 -29.43 -71.39 35.11
C GLY A 163 -28.80 -70.00 35.06
N LEU A 164 -28.01 -69.62 36.06
CA LEU A 164 -27.25 -68.36 36.10
C LEU A 164 -26.16 -68.32 35.03
N LEU A 165 -25.41 -69.40 34.83
CA LEU A 165 -24.42 -69.47 33.75
C LEU A 165 -25.06 -69.22 32.37
N LYS A 166 -26.26 -69.78 32.13
CA LYS A 166 -27.02 -69.52 30.91
C LYS A 166 -27.47 -68.06 30.81
N LYS A 167 -28.05 -67.50 31.88
CA LYS A 167 -28.47 -66.08 31.91
C LYS A 167 -27.30 -65.12 31.71
N ASN A 168 -26.17 -65.36 32.37
CA ASN A 168 -24.96 -64.57 32.24
C ASN A 168 -24.39 -64.67 30.82
N LYS A 169 -24.42 -65.86 30.20
CA LYS A 169 -24.03 -66.01 28.79
C LYS A 169 -24.94 -65.17 27.88
N ASP A 170 -26.25 -65.20 28.10
CA ASP A 170 -27.21 -64.45 27.29
C ASP A 170 -27.09 -62.93 27.51
N GLU A 171 -26.81 -62.49 28.74
CA GLU A 171 -26.59 -61.08 29.10
C GLU A 171 -25.28 -60.54 28.51
N VAL A 172 -24.19 -61.30 28.61
CA VAL A 172 -22.92 -60.95 27.95
C VAL A 172 -23.08 -60.95 26.43
N GLY A 173 -23.83 -61.92 25.87
CA GLY A 173 -24.19 -61.94 24.45
C GLY A 173 -24.93 -60.68 24.03
N ARG A 174 -25.98 -60.30 24.76
CA ARG A 174 -26.74 -59.06 24.52
C ARG A 174 -25.87 -57.80 24.64
N LEU A 175 -24.98 -57.75 25.62
CA LEU A 175 -24.05 -56.62 25.76
C LEU A 175 -23.09 -56.54 24.56
N VAL A 176 -22.52 -57.67 24.14
CA VAL A 176 -21.62 -57.71 22.98
C VAL A 176 -22.36 -57.33 21.69
N ASP A 177 -23.58 -57.82 21.50
CA ASP A 177 -24.39 -57.51 20.32
C ASP A 177 -24.77 -56.03 20.28
N THR A 178 -25.23 -55.47 21.41
CA THR A 178 -25.54 -54.03 21.51
C THR A 178 -24.31 -53.15 21.33
N MET A 179 -23.14 -53.56 21.84
CA MET A 179 -21.88 -52.84 21.59
C MET A 179 -21.53 -52.88 20.10
N ARG A 180 -21.64 -54.04 19.44
CA ARG A 180 -21.32 -54.19 18.01
C ARG A 180 -22.25 -53.38 17.12
N THR A 181 -23.57 -53.50 17.30
CA THR A 181 -24.54 -52.73 16.51
C THR A 181 -24.36 -51.24 16.74
N SER A 182 -24.16 -50.81 17.99
CA SER A 182 -23.90 -49.42 18.32
C SER A 182 -22.61 -48.89 17.67
N THR A 183 -21.52 -49.68 17.64
CA THR A 183 -20.29 -49.29 16.96
C THR A 183 -20.44 -49.23 15.45
N ASP A 184 -21.18 -50.17 14.84
CA ASP A 184 -21.43 -50.18 13.41
C ASP A 184 -22.28 -48.98 12.99
N ASP A 185 -23.35 -48.67 13.73
CA ASP A 185 -24.21 -47.52 13.49
C ASP A 185 -23.44 -46.21 13.66
N TYR A 186 -22.61 -46.10 14.70
CA TYR A 186 -21.71 -44.97 14.92
C TYR A 186 -20.79 -44.76 13.71
N LEU A 187 -20.09 -45.80 13.27
CA LEU A 187 -19.15 -45.73 12.15
C LEU A 187 -19.85 -45.42 10.82
N GLN A 188 -21.05 -45.97 10.58
CA GLN A 188 -21.86 -45.64 9.41
C GLN A 188 -22.25 -44.16 9.38
N GLN A 189 -22.65 -43.60 10.53
CA GLN A 189 -22.98 -42.18 10.65
C GLN A 189 -21.75 -41.29 10.44
N TYR A 190 -20.57 -41.64 10.97
CA TYR A 190 -19.33 -40.91 10.66
C TYR A 190 -19.02 -40.93 9.17
N ARG A 191 -19.12 -42.08 8.51
CA ARG A 191 -18.87 -42.19 7.07
C ARG A 191 -19.83 -41.31 6.28
N ALA A 192 -21.12 -41.33 6.59
CA ALA A 192 -22.12 -40.50 5.92
C ALA A 192 -21.84 -38.99 6.13
N LYS A 193 -21.55 -38.57 7.38
CA LYS A 193 -21.28 -37.16 7.69
C LYS A 193 -19.97 -36.68 7.04
N ILE A 194 -18.93 -37.51 7.00
CA ILE A 194 -17.68 -37.17 6.29
C ILE A 194 -17.95 -37.00 4.78
N GLN A 195 -18.70 -37.90 4.16
CA GLN A 195 -19.08 -37.76 2.74
C GLN A 195 -19.89 -36.48 2.48
N ASP A 196 -20.77 -36.10 3.38
CA ASP A 196 -21.56 -34.86 3.23
C ASP A 196 -20.73 -33.60 3.41
N ILE A 197 -19.70 -33.64 4.28
CA ILE A 197 -18.69 -32.59 4.40
C ILE A 197 -17.84 -32.49 3.13
N GLU A 198 -17.36 -33.63 2.61
CA GLU A 198 -16.60 -33.69 1.36
C GLU A 198 -17.38 -33.11 0.19
N LYS A 199 -18.66 -33.49 0.03
CA LYS A 199 -19.55 -32.90 -0.99
C LYS A 199 -19.65 -31.38 -0.86
N THR A 200 -19.71 -30.85 0.36
CA THR A 200 -19.73 -29.38 0.54
C THR A 200 -18.40 -28.71 0.20
N TYR A 201 -17.27 -29.32 0.55
CA TYR A 201 -15.95 -28.85 0.10
C TYR A 201 -15.85 -28.85 -1.43
N GLU A 202 -16.35 -29.90 -2.08
CA GLU A 202 -16.36 -29.99 -3.54
C GLU A 202 -17.23 -28.91 -4.18
N LEU A 203 -18.39 -28.60 -3.60
CA LEU A 203 -19.28 -27.54 -4.09
C LEU A 203 -18.66 -26.16 -3.92
N GLU A 204 -18.09 -25.83 -2.76
CA GLU A 204 -17.39 -24.56 -2.54
C GLU A 204 -16.17 -24.43 -3.46
N ARG A 205 -15.40 -25.51 -3.62
CA ARG A 205 -14.25 -25.54 -4.55
C ARG A 205 -14.70 -25.32 -5.99
N LYS A 206 -15.79 -25.94 -6.44
CA LYS A 206 -16.36 -25.72 -7.77
C LYS A 206 -16.80 -24.27 -7.93
N ALA A 207 -17.54 -23.72 -6.98
CA ALA A 207 -17.98 -22.33 -7.01
C ALA A 207 -16.80 -21.34 -7.08
N TYR A 208 -15.73 -21.58 -6.32
CA TYR A 208 -14.51 -20.79 -6.38
C TYR A 208 -13.81 -20.89 -7.74
N LEU A 209 -13.68 -22.11 -8.28
CA LEU A 209 -13.11 -22.33 -9.61
C LEU A 209 -13.93 -21.64 -10.71
N ASP A 210 -15.26 -21.65 -10.59
CA ASP A 210 -16.16 -20.97 -11.52
C ASP A 210 -15.99 -19.45 -11.44
N GLN A 211 -15.84 -18.88 -10.24
CA GLN A 211 -15.52 -17.46 -10.06
C GLN A 211 -14.19 -17.09 -10.74
N CYS A 212 -13.12 -17.85 -10.48
CA CYS A 212 -11.84 -17.63 -11.15
C CYS A 212 -11.95 -17.78 -12.68
N ALA A 213 -12.75 -18.74 -13.17
CA ALA A 213 -12.98 -18.92 -14.60
C ALA A 213 -13.71 -17.73 -15.23
N GLU A 214 -14.70 -17.16 -14.55
CA GLU A 214 -15.37 -15.93 -14.99
C GLU A 214 -14.45 -14.72 -14.96
N GLU A 215 -13.63 -14.55 -13.92
CA GLU A 215 -12.61 -13.49 -13.87
C GLU A 215 -11.63 -13.59 -15.04
N VAL A 216 -11.16 -14.80 -15.37
CA VAL A 216 -10.31 -15.03 -16.54
C VAL A 216 -11.04 -14.70 -17.85
N LYS A 217 -12.33 -15.06 -17.98
CA LYS A 217 -13.14 -14.69 -19.15
C LYS A 217 -13.28 -13.17 -19.28
N GLU A 218 -13.51 -12.45 -18.19
CA GLU A 218 -13.56 -10.98 -18.17
C GLU A 218 -12.22 -10.36 -18.57
N LEU A 219 -11.10 -10.87 -18.04
CA LEU A 219 -9.77 -10.42 -18.45
C LEU A 219 -9.51 -10.67 -19.95
N VAL A 220 -9.96 -11.79 -20.50
CA VAL A 220 -9.88 -12.06 -21.95
C VAL A 220 -10.78 -11.12 -22.74
N ARG A 221 -12.00 -10.81 -22.27
CA ARG A 221 -12.91 -9.83 -22.90
C ARG A 221 -12.29 -8.44 -22.92
N THR A 222 -11.75 -7.96 -21.80
CA THR A 222 -11.10 -6.66 -21.71
C THR A 222 -9.84 -6.59 -22.58
N ARG A 223 -9.02 -7.65 -22.62
CA ARG A 223 -7.89 -7.75 -23.55
C ARG A 223 -8.35 -7.65 -25.01
N ARG A 224 -9.38 -8.41 -25.40
CA ARG A 224 -9.94 -8.36 -26.77
C ARG A 224 -10.46 -6.98 -27.14
N ALA A 225 -11.16 -6.30 -26.22
CA ALA A 225 -11.65 -4.94 -26.44
C ALA A 225 -10.49 -3.97 -26.70
N ARG A 226 -9.45 -4.01 -25.84
CA ARG A 226 -8.24 -3.20 -26.02
C ARG A 226 -7.54 -3.50 -27.34
N GLU A 227 -7.38 -4.78 -27.70
CA GLU A 227 -6.79 -5.18 -28.99
C GLU A 227 -7.58 -4.66 -30.19
N ILE A 228 -8.92 -4.66 -30.13
CA ILE A 228 -9.79 -4.08 -31.16
C ILE A 228 -9.58 -2.56 -31.24
N ASP A 229 -9.53 -1.87 -30.10
CA ASP A 229 -9.32 -0.41 -30.06
C ASP A 229 -7.95 -0.03 -30.64
N TYR A 230 -6.89 -0.78 -30.30
CA TYR A 230 -5.58 -0.61 -30.90
C TYR A 230 -5.58 -0.84 -32.41
N ARG A 231 -6.31 -1.86 -32.90
CA ARG A 231 -6.45 -2.10 -34.34
C ARG A 231 -7.16 -0.94 -35.04
N LYS A 232 -8.27 -0.44 -34.47
CA LYS A 232 -8.99 0.71 -35.01
C LYS A 232 -8.14 1.97 -35.05
N GLN A 233 -7.41 2.28 -33.97
CA GLN A 233 -6.50 3.43 -33.94
C GLN A 233 -5.37 3.30 -34.96
N ARG A 234 -4.84 2.09 -35.17
CA ARG A 234 -3.82 1.84 -36.19
C ARG A 234 -4.39 2.00 -37.60
N GLU A 235 -5.59 1.50 -37.84
CA GLU A 235 -6.31 1.66 -39.11
C GLU A 235 -6.61 3.12 -39.42
N GLN A 236 -7.06 3.89 -38.42
CA GLN A 236 -7.26 5.34 -38.53
C GLN A 236 -5.96 6.04 -38.93
N LYS A 237 -4.85 5.80 -38.21
CA LYS A 237 -3.55 6.38 -38.57
C LYS A 237 -3.09 6.03 -39.99
N LEU A 238 -3.39 4.82 -40.46
CA LEU A 238 -3.08 4.43 -41.84
C LEU A 238 -3.99 5.17 -42.84
N SER A 239 -5.26 5.33 -42.52
CA SER A 239 -6.21 6.12 -43.33
C SER A 239 -5.81 7.58 -43.40
N ASP A 240 -5.45 8.19 -42.28
CA ASP A 240 -5.01 9.59 -42.21
C ASP A 240 -3.72 9.77 -43.02
N ALA A 241 -2.76 8.86 -42.89
CA ALA A 241 -1.53 8.88 -43.69
C ALA A 241 -1.78 8.68 -45.19
N GLN A 242 -2.79 7.89 -45.57
CA GLN A 242 -3.21 7.75 -46.97
C GLN A 242 -3.81 9.06 -47.49
N GLN A 243 -4.68 9.70 -46.71
CA GLN A 243 -5.26 11.00 -47.07
C GLN A 243 -4.19 12.07 -47.22
N GLU A 244 -3.22 12.15 -46.30
CA GLU A 244 -2.09 13.08 -46.42
C GLU A 244 -1.24 12.82 -47.67
N LEU A 245 -1.08 11.55 -48.09
CA LEU A 245 -0.40 11.21 -49.33
C LEU A 245 -1.20 11.65 -50.56
N ASP A 246 -2.51 11.41 -50.56
CA ASP A 246 -3.40 11.79 -51.63
C ASP A 246 -3.46 13.32 -51.79
N GLU A 247 -3.57 14.08 -50.70
CA GLU A 247 -3.50 15.54 -50.69
C GLU A 247 -2.16 16.05 -51.24
N ARG A 248 -1.05 15.41 -50.88
CA ARG A 248 0.27 15.75 -51.45
C ARG A 248 0.34 15.46 -52.94
N TYR A 249 -0.27 14.37 -53.42
CA TYR A 249 -0.36 14.08 -54.85
C TYR A 249 -1.20 15.14 -55.56
N GLU A 250 -2.36 15.48 -55.04
CA GLU A 250 -3.24 16.52 -55.59
C GLU A 250 -2.54 17.87 -55.66
N SER A 251 -1.94 18.33 -54.56
CA SER A 251 -1.15 19.57 -54.53
C SER A 251 -0.01 19.52 -55.54
N GLY A 252 0.71 18.40 -55.64
CA GLY A 252 1.78 18.23 -56.63
C GLY A 252 1.28 18.31 -58.08
N TYR A 253 0.11 17.77 -58.38
CA TYR A 253 -0.53 17.89 -59.69
C TYR A 253 -0.99 19.33 -59.99
N GLU A 254 -1.53 20.02 -58.99
CA GLU A 254 -1.91 21.43 -59.11
C GLU A 254 -0.69 22.33 -59.37
N ASP A 255 0.39 22.12 -58.62
CA ASP A 255 1.66 22.83 -58.82
C ASP A 255 2.25 22.58 -60.20
N PHE A 256 2.27 21.32 -60.66
CA PHE A 256 2.69 21.00 -62.02
C PHE A 256 1.81 21.68 -63.07
N ASN A 257 0.49 21.70 -62.87
CA ASN A 257 -0.45 22.37 -63.76
C ASN A 257 -0.29 23.90 -63.73
N ASN A 258 0.05 24.48 -62.58
CA ASN A 258 0.38 25.90 -62.43
C ASN A 258 1.62 26.26 -63.23
N VAL A 259 2.72 25.55 -63.00
CA VAL A 259 3.99 25.73 -63.75
C VAL A 259 3.78 25.52 -65.25
N LYS A 260 3.01 24.51 -65.65
CA LYS A 260 2.67 24.29 -67.06
C LYS A 260 1.88 25.46 -67.64
N ARG A 261 0.91 26.03 -66.91
CA ARG A 261 0.17 27.22 -67.33
C ARG A 261 1.06 28.46 -67.47
N GLU A 262 1.97 28.66 -66.51
CA GLU A 262 2.96 29.75 -66.56
C GLU A 262 3.85 29.63 -67.79
N HIS A 263 4.46 28.46 -68.02
CA HIS A 263 5.29 28.24 -69.21
C HIS A 263 4.52 28.38 -70.53
N LEU A 264 3.25 27.95 -70.58
CA LEU A 264 2.41 28.18 -71.75
C LEU A 264 2.16 29.68 -71.97
N SER A 265 1.89 30.44 -70.90
CA SER A 265 1.75 31.90 -70.96
C SER A 265 3.02 32.57 -71.45
N ASP A 266 4.20 32.16 -70.97
CA ASP A 266 5.50 32.68 -71.42
C ASP A 266 5.73 32.38 -72.90
N VAL A 267 5.42 31.16 -73.34
CA VAL A 267 5.49 30.79 -74.76
C VAL A 267 4.54 31.65 -75.60
N HIS A 268 3.35 31.96 -75.11
CA HIS A 268 2.42 32.86 -75.80
C HIS A 268 2.96 34.30 -75.88
N ALA A 269 3.50 34.82 -74.78
CA ALA A 269 4.12 36.16 -74.75
C ALA A 269 5.30 36.24 -75.72
N LEU A 270 6.19 35.26 -75.72
CA LEU A 270 7.32 35.18 -76.65
C LEU A 270 6.87 35.07 -78.12
N ARG A 271 5.78 34.34 -78.39
CA ARG A 271 5.18 34.30 -79.73
C ARG A 271 4.65 35.66 -80.14
N GLU A 272 3.97 36.37 -79.24
CA GLU A 272 3.46 37.70 -79.50
C GLU A 272 4.60 38.70 -79.74
N GLU A 273 5.69 38.64 -78.97
CA GLU A 273 6.90 39.43 -79.21
C GLU A 273 7.57 39.10 -80.56
N LEU A 274 7.59 37.83 -80.95
CA LEU A 274 8.09 37.40 -82.24
C LEU A 274 7.21 37.93 -83.39
N GLU A 275 5.89 37.91 -83.24
CA GLU A 275 4.97 38.49 -84.23
C GLU A 275 5.06 40.01 -84.29
N LYS A 276 5.16 40.69 -83.14
CA LYS A 276 5.41 42.14 -83.05
C LYS A 276 6.71 42.51 -83.75
N SER A 277 7.80 41.79 -83.46
CA SER A 277 9.09 42.05 -84.12
C SER A 277 9.03 41.77 -85.62
N LYS A 278 8.37 40.70 -86.08
CA LYS A 278 8.11 40.47 -87.52
C LYS A 278 7.32 41.63 -88.15
N ALA A 279 6.27 42.11 -87.49
CA ALA A 279 5.50 43.26 -87.95
C ALA A 279 6.34 44.54 -87.97
N ASP A 280 7.19 44.76 -86.97
CA ASP A 280 8.13 45.89 -86.92
C ASP A 280 9.18 45.79 -88.04
N TYR A 281 9.67 44.61 -88.38
CA TYR A 281 10.59 44.42 -89.51
C TYR A 281 9.91 44.68 -90.85
N LEU A 282 8.67 44.22 -91.04
CA LEU A 282 7.86 44.55 -92.21
C LEU A 282 7.60 46.05 -92.30
N LEU A 283 7.19 46.68 -91.19
CA LEU A 283 6.95 48.11 -91.10
C LEU A 283 8.24 48.90 -91.32
N ASN A 284 9.40 48.45 -90.84
CA ASN A 284 10.68 49.10 -91.10
C ASN A 284 11.08 48.96 -92.58
N GLY A 285 10.75 47.85 -93.23
CA GLY A 285 10.84 47.68 -94.67
C GLY A 285 10.01 48.75 -95.40
N GLU A 286 8.73 48.86 -95.07
CA GLU A 286 7.82 49.88 -95.61
C GLU A 286 8.26 51.31 -95.23
N ARG A 287 8.83 51.52 -94.05
CA ARG A 287 9.33 52.81 -93.56
C ARG A 287 10.59 53.24 -94.31
N LEU A 288 11.40 52.30 -94.76
CA LEU A 288 12.52 52.58 -95.67
C LEU A 288 11.99 53.05 -97.03
N THR A 289 10.95 52.39 -97.53
CA THR A 289 10.23 52.76 -98.76
C THR A 289 9.55 54.13 -98.62
N TYR A 290 8.99 54.41 -97.45
CA TYR A 290 8.33 55.67 -97.10
C TYR A 290 9.34 56.79 -96.77
N ASN A 291 10.51 56.53 -96.18
CA ASN A 291 11.53 57.56 -95.93
C ASN A 291 12.02 58.22 -97.23
N LEU A 292 12.06 57.45 -98.32
CA LEU A 292 12.26 57.93 -99.69
C LEU A 292 11.13 58.88 -100.15
N GLN A 293 9.92 58.69 -99.64
CA GLN A 293 8.73 59.50 -99.88
C GLN A 293 8.61 60.68 -98.89
N VAL A 294 9.16 60.55 -97.67
CA VAL A 294 9.11 61.55 -96.57
C VAL A 294 10.12 62.66 -96.75
N LEU A 295 11.23 62.46 -97.46
CA LEU A 295 12.04 63.62 -97.89
C LEU A 295 11.21 64.60 -98.75
N ARG A 296 10.13 64.13 -99.41
CA ARG A 296 9.16 64.96 -100.12
C ARG A 296 8.04 65.50 -99.19
N GLU A 297 7.67 64.81 -98.11
CA GLU A 297 6.70 65.27 -97.09
C GLU A 297 7.34 66.07 -95.93
N ARG A 298 8.66 66.16 -95.81
CA ARG A 298 9.37 66.96 -94.79
C ARG A 298 8.99 68.45 -94.83
N VAL A 299 8.58 68.92 -96.01
CA VAL A 299 8.01 70.28 -96.21
C VAL A 299 6.58 70.40 -95.63
N LYS A 300 5.82 69.29 -95.53
CA LYS A 300 4.53 69.23 -94.84
C LYS A 300 4.65 68.97 -93.34
N GLU A 301 5.70 68.30 -92.87
CA GLU A 301 5.84 67.87 -91.47
C GLU A 301 6.24 68.95 -90.45
N ASN A 302 6.61 70.16 -90.87
CA ASN A 302 6.74 71.28 -89.93
C ASN A 302 5.39 71.58 -89.24
N ARG A 303 4.26 71.25 -89.90
CA ARG A 303 2.90 71.31 -89.34
C ARG A 303 2.54 70.10 -88.45
N SER A 304 3.17 68.94 -88.62
CA SER A 304 2.90 67.75 -87.81
C SER A 304 3.69 67.72 -86.49
N ALA A 305 4.73 68.55 -86.36
CA ALA A 305 5.55 68.68 -85.16
C ALA A 305 4.78 69.18 -83.92
N GLN A 306 3.86 70.14 -84.08
CA GLN A 306 2.98 70.60 -82.99
C GLN A 306 1.99 69.52 -82.50
N ALA A 307 1.54 68.62 -83.38
CA ALA A 307 0.67 67.49 -83.00
C ALA A 307 1.44 66.40 -82.23
N LYS A 308 2.76 66.27 -82.46
CA LYS A 308 3.64 65.31 -81.76
C LYS A 308 3.88 65.70 -80.30
N TYR A 309 3.98 67.00 -79.97
CA TYR A 309 4.12 67.45 -78.57
C TYR A 309 2.84 67.23 -77.73
N LYS A 310 1.64 67.48 -78.29
CA LYS A 310 0.37 67.19 -77.60
C LYS A 310 0.17 65.71 -77.30
N LYS A 311 0.51 64.82 -78.24
CA LYS A 311 0.44 63.36 -78.03
C LYS A 311 1.46 62.87 -77.00
N LYS A 312 2.64 63.51 -76.91
CA LYS A 312 3.65 63.16 -75.91
C LYS A 312 3.22 63.54 -74.49
N ILE A 313 2.49 64.65 -74.31
CA ILE A 313 1.90 65.05 -73.02
C ILE A 313 0.85 64.04 -72.56
N VAL A 314 -0.07 63.61 -73.44
CA VAL A 314 -1.11 62.63 -73.08
C VAL A 314 -0.49 61.28 -72.67
N ARG A 315 0.54 60.82 -73.38
CA ARG A 315 1.26 59.59 -73.01
C ARG A 315 1.97 59.71 -71.66
N LEU A 316 2.56 60.88 -71.35
CA LEU A 316 3.20 61.10 -70.05
C LEU A 316 2.17 61.12 -68.92
N GLN A 317 0.98 61.68 -69.16
CA GLN A 317 -0.14 61.66 -68.21
C GLN A 317 -0.67 60.24 -67.98
N GLU A 318 -0.77 59.40 -69.01
CA GLU A 318 -1.15 57.98 -68.88
C GLU A 318 -0.07 57.17 -68.13
N THR A 319 1.22 57.41 -68.39
CA THR A 319 2.31 56.77 -67.62
C THR A 319 2.31 57.21 -66.17
N LEU A 320 1.97 58.46 -65.88
CA LEU A 320 1.87 58.97 -64.51
C LEU A 320 0.65 58.36 -63.80
N ALA A 321 -0.50 58.29 -64.46
CA ALA A 321 -1.70 57.66 -63.91
C ALA A 321 -1.49 56.16 -63.62
N THR A 322 -0.82 55.44 -64.51
CA THR A 322 -0.50 54.01 -64.30
C THR A 322 0.53 53.80 -63.19
N LEU A 323 1.54 54.68 -63.07
CA LEU A 323 2.47 54.65 -61.95
C LEU A 323 1.76 54.95 -60.62
N LEU A 324 0.90 55.96 -60.55
CA LEU A 324 0.10 56.27 -59.37
C LEU A 324 -0.81 55.09 -58.97
N ALA A 325 -1.48 54.46 -59.93
CA ALA A 325 -2.31 53.28 -59.66
C ALA A 325 -1.48 52.11 -59.10
N ARG A 326 -0.29 51.85 -59.68
CA ARG A 326 0.65 50.83 -59.16
C ARG A 326 1.12 51.17 -57.75
N HIS A 327 1.46 52.42 -57.47
CA HIS A 327 1.88 52.83 -56.13
C HIS A 327 0.75 52.66 -55.12
N GLN A 328 -0.49 53.05 -55.45
CA GLN A 328 -1.65 52.83 -54.59
C GLN A 328 -1.94 51.34 -54.34
N ASP A 329 -1.79 50.49 -55.35
CA ASP A 329 -1.97 49.05 -55.19
C ASP A 329 -0.87 48.43 -54.31
N MET A 330 0.37 48.88 -54.46
CA MET A 330 1.48 48.47 -53.59
C MET A 330 1.26 48.93 -52.15
N GLU A 331 0.81 50.16 -51.94
CA GLU A 331 0.51 50.69 -50.61
C GLU A 331 -0.62 49.93 -49.92
N LYS A 332 -1.71 49.60 -50.64
CA LYS A 332 -2.78 48.73 -50.13
C LYS A 332 -2.27 47.33 -49.77
N ARG A 333 -1.36 46.76 -50.57
CA ARG A 333 -0.72 45.46 -50.26
C ARG A 333 0.11 45.56 -48.99
N PHE A 334 0.97 46.58 -48.88
CA PHE A 334 1.79 46.81 -47.69
C PHE A 334 0.95 47.06 -46.43
N GLN A 335 -0.14 47.81 -46.54
CA GLN A 335 -1.07 48.02 -45.42
C GLN A 335 -1.74 46.70 -44.99
N ARG A 336 -2.15 45.85 -45.95
CA ARG A 336 -2.71 44.52 -45.62
C ARG A 336 -1.68 43.63 -44.94
N THR A 337 -0.46 43.54 -45.47
CA THR A 337 0.60 42.73 -44.86
C THR A 337 0.96 43.27 -43.48
N ASN A 338 1.08 44.59 -43.31
CA ASN A 338 1.39 45.18 -42.01
C ASN A 338 0.28 44.91 -40.98
N ASN A 339 -0.99 45.03 -41.39
CA ASN A 339 -2.13 44.68 -40.53
C ASN A 339 -2.16 43.18 -40.17
N GLU A 340 -1.82 42.29 -41.12
CA GLU A 340 -1.72 40.85 -40.88
C GLU A 340 -0.59 40.53 -39.88
N LEU A 341 0.61 41.07 -40.12
CA LEU A 341 1.78 40.93 -39.25
C LEU A 341 1.52 41.50 -37.86
N THR A 342 0.87 42.66 -37.76
CA THR A 342 0.51 43.27 -36.48
C THR A 342 -0.48 42.40 -35.71
N LYS A 343 -1.49 41.82 -36.38
CA LYS A 343 -2.42 40.86 -35.76
C LYS A 343 -1.71 39.59 -35.29
N GLN A 344 -0.78 39.06 -36.09
CA GLN A 344 0.02 37.90 -35.71
C GLN A 344 0.91 38.20 -34.49
N LEU A 345 1.55 39.37 -34.48
CA LEU A 345 2.36 39.85 -33.36
C LEU A 345 1.51 39.97 -32.08
N HIS A 346 0.34 40.61 -32.15
CA HIS A 346 -0.57 40.70 -31.00
C HIS A 346 -1.02 39.33 -30.49
N ARG A 347 -1.33 38.38 -31.39
CA ARG A 347 -1.66 36.99 -31.00
C ARG A 347 -0.48 36.31 -30.32
N LEU A 348 0.72 36.46 -30.86
CA LEU A 348 1.94 35.86 -30.31
C LEU A 348 2.27 36.45 -28.94
N ASN A 349 2.15 37.77 -28.78
CA ASN A 349 2.31 38.44 -27.49
C ASN A 349 1.28 37.95 -26.47
N GLN A 350 0.02 37.79 -26.87
CA GLN A 350 -1.01 37.25 -25.97
C GLN A 350 -0.67 35.82 -25.55
N GLN A 351 -0.26 34.97 -26.50
CA GLN A 351 0.21 33.61 -26.21
C GLN A 351 1.41 33.61 -25.27
N TYR A 352 2.37 34.53 -25.46
CA TYR A 352 3.53 34.69 -24.59
C TYR A 352 3.13 35.11 -23.17
N THR A 353 2.22 36.07 -23.02
CA THR A 353 1.72 36.48 -21.70
C THR A 353 0.96 35.34 -21.01
N ASP A 354 0.15 34.59 -21.76
CA ASP A 354 -0.59 33.43 -21.24
C ASP A 354 0.36 32.31 -20.80
N THR A 355 1.44 32.05 -21.55
CA THR A 355 2.43 31.04 -21.17
C THR A 355 3.25 31.47 -19.97
N GLN A 356 3.65 32.74 -19.86
CA GLN A 356 4.32 33.27 -18.66
C GLN A 356 3.44 33.14 -17.41
N VAL A 357 2.17 33.55 -17.49
CA VAL A 357 1.23 33.43 -16.35
C VAL A 357 1.01 31.96 -15.97
N LYS A 358 0.92 31.06 -16.95
CA LYS A 358 0.84 29.60 -16.69
C LYS A 358 2.11 29.09 -16.03
N PHE A 359 3.29 29.48 -16.52
CA PHE A 359 4.59 29.08 -15.96
C PHE A 359 4.71 29.49 -14.49
N ALA A 360 4.42 30.75 -14.16
CA ALA A 360 4.45 31.24 -12.78
C ALA A 360 3.46 30.47 -11.87
N LYS A 361 2.25 30.18 -12.38
CA LYS A 361 1.26 29.38 -11.65
C LYS A 361 1.71 27.93 -11.46
N PHE A 362 2.34 27.31 -12.46
CA PHE A 362 2.88 25.96 -12.36
C PHE A 362 4.04 25.90 -11.37
N GLU A 363 4.98 26.83 -11.46
CA GLU A 363 6.13 26.89 -10.56
C GLU A 363 5.69 27.06 -9.10
N SER A 364 4.74 27.96 -8.83
CA SER A 364 4.16 28.15 -7.50
C SER A 364 3.49 26.86 -6.98
N LYS A 365 2.66 26.22 -7.80
CA LYS A 365 1.97 24.97 -7.44
C LYS A 365 2.94 23.81 -7.24
N ASP A 366 3.95 23.68 -8.08
CA ASP A 366 4.92 22.59 -8.01
C ASP A 366 5.85 22.76 -6.80
N LYS A 367 6.31 23.99 -6.52
CA LYS A 367 7.03 24.31 -5.27
C LYS A 367 6.18 24.01 -4.04
N MET A 368 4.88 24.33 -4.06
CA MET A 368 3.96 24.05 -2.95
C MET A 368 3.77 22.53 -2.75
N LYS A 369 3.51 21.79 -3.82
CA LYS A 369 3.37 20.31 -3.78
C LYS A 369 4.65 19.63 -3.31
N TYR A 370 5.80 20.06 -3.83
CA TYR A 370 7.10 19.53 -3.41
C TYR A 370 7.33 19.75 -1.91
N ARG A 371 7.09 20.97 -1.40
CA ARG A 371 7.21 21.26 0.04
C ARG A 371 6.24 20.43 0.88
N GLN A 372 5.01 20.22 0.43
CA GLN A 372 4.03 19.40 1.14
C GLN A 372 4.44 17.93 1.20
N LEU A 373 4.87 17.36 0.07
CA LEU A 373 5.35 15.97 0.02
C LEU A 373 6.62 15.80 0.85
N TRP A 374 7.55 16.75 0.76
CA TRP A 374 8.78 16.74 1.54
C TRP A 374 8.48 16.76 3.04
N LYS A 375 7.58 17.65 3.51
CA LYS A 375 7.15 17.69 4.92
C LYS A 375 6.49 16.39 5.36
N LEU A 376 5.56 15.86 4.56
CA LEU A 376 4.89 14.60 4.88
C LEU A 376 5.90 13.44 5.01
N HIS A 377 6.88 13.34 4.11
CA HIS A 377 7.92 12.33 4.20
C HIS A 377 8.88 12.57 5.37
N HIS A 378 9.23 13.83 5.63
CA HIS A 378 10.03 14.23 6.79
C HIS A 378 9.35 13.79 8.09
N ASP A 379 8.08 14.15 8.29
CA ASP A 379 7.32 13.83 9.50
C ASP A 379 7.22 12.31 9.71
N LYS A 380 6.96 11.55 8.64
CA LYS A 380 6.92 10.07 8.71
C LYS A 380 8.27 9.48 9.12
N CYS A 381 9.36 9.92 8.50
CA CYS A 381 10.69 9.43 8.82
C CYS A 381 11.14 9.89 10.22
N GLN A 382 10.71 11.06 10.67
CA GLN A 382 10.99 11.56 12.02
C GLN A 382 10.29 10.72 13.09
N ILE A 383 9.03 10.32 12.87
CA ILE A 383 8.31 9.41 13.79
C ILE A 383 9.05 8.07 13.87
N LEU A 384 9.40 7.47 12.72
CA LEU A 384 10.16 6.21 12.71
C LEU A 384 11.53 6.34 13.40
N ALA A 385 12.23 7.46 13.20
CA ALA A 385 13.48 7.73 13.88
C ALA A 385 13.29 7.82 15.41
N GLN A 386 12.22 8.48 15.88
CA GLN A 386 11.88 8.54 17.30
C GLN A 386 11.54 7.16 17.88
N GLU A 387 10.79 6.34 17.15
CA GLU A 387 10.49 4.95 17.54
C GLU A 387 11.75 4.10 17.64
N CYS A 388 12.68 4.21 16.68
CA CYS A 388 13.98 3.53 16.72
C CYS A 388 14.82 3.98 17.92
N LEU A 389 14.87 5.28 18.22
CA LEU A 389 15.60 5.80 19.39
C LEU A 389 14.95 5.39 20.71
N GLN A 390 13.62 5.28 20.75
CA GLN A 390 12.90 4.77 21.92
C GLN A 390 13.19 3.28 22.14
N ALA A 391 13.20 2.48 21.07
CA ALA A 391 13.60 1.07 21.14
C ALA A 391 15.06 0.94 21.62
N ASP A 392 15.97 1.74 21.07
CA ASP A 392 17.37 1.80 21.51
C ASP A 392 17.47 2.13 23.01
N ARG A 393 16.74 3.14 23.46
CA ARG A 393 16.69 3.52 24.88
C ARG A 393 16.22 2.38 25.78
N VAL A 394 15.16 1.67 25.40
CA VAL A 394 14.64 0.53 26.17
C VAL A 394 15.67 -0.60 26.23
N VAL A 395 16.33 -0.91 25.11
CA VAL A 395 17.38 -1.95 25.09
C VAL A 395 18.54 -1.58 26.03
N PHE A 396 19.01 -0.34 25.99
CA PHE A 396 20.13 0.09 26.83
C PHE A 396 19.75 0.25 28.31
N GLU A 397 18.62 0.90 28.63
CA GLU A 397 18.19 1.16 30.01
C GLU A 397 17.59 -0.09 30.68
N GLU A 398 16.69 -0.82 30.02
CA GLU A 398 15.95 -1.94 30.64
C GLU A 398 16.67 -3.29 30.53
N LEU A 399 17.25 -3.62 29.36
CA LEU A 399 17.91 -4.93 29.17
C LEU A 399 19.38 -4.91 29.63
N LEU A 400 20.14 -3.90 29.23
CA LEU A 400 21.57 -3.81 29.52
C LEU A 400 21.89 -3.07 30.83
N GLN A 401 20.93 -2.32 31.38
CA GLN A 401 21.10 -1.47 32.58
C GLN A 401 22.25 -0.45 32.46
N MET A 402 22.49 0.01 31.24
CA MET A 402 23.50 1.02 30.93
C MET A 402 22.82 2.37 30.70
N PRO A 403 23.43 3.50 31.11
CA PRO A 403 22.85 4.82 30.86
C PRO A 403 22.81 5.08 29.35
N TRP A 404 21.60 5.21 28.79
CA TRP A 404 21.42 5.53 27.38
C TRP A 404 21.79 6.99 27.12
N GLN A 405 22.69 7.21 26.16
CA GLN A 405 23.05 8.55 25.71
C GLN A 405 22.39 8.82 24.36
N PRO A 406 21.53 9.85 24.25
CA PRO A 406 20.88 10.16 22.99
C PRO A 406 21.94 10.54 21.94
N PRO A 407 21.92 9.91 20.75
CA PRO A 407 22.85 10.26 19.68
C PRO A 407 22.62 11.71 19.23
N ALA A 408 23.68 12.39 18.78
CA ALA A 408 23.60 13.78 18.35
C ALA A 408 22.78 13.90 17.06
N LEU A 409 21.49 14.21 17.21
CA LEU A 409 20.52 14.32 16.13
C LEU A 409 20.77 15.56 15.27
N ARG A 410 21.74 15.49 14.34
CA ARG A 410 21.99 16.53 13.34
C ARG A 410 21.09 16.33 12.12
N TYR A 411 19.79 16.53 12.32
CA TYR A 411 18.79 16.42 11.26
C TYR A 411 18.73 17.65 10.34
N TRP A 412 19.44 18.74 10.63
CA TRP A 412 19.37 19.96 9.81
C TRP A 412 20.76 20.55 9.56
N PRO A 413 21.09 20.94 8.31
CA PRO A 413 22.06 22.00 8.10
C PRO A 413 21.42 23.29 8.60
N ARG A 414 21.91 23.86 9.71
CA ARG A 414 21.46 25.13 10.32
C ARG A 414 20.84 26.07 9.28
N GLU A 415 19.70 26.67 9.64
CA GLU A 415 18.94 27.66 8.85
C GLU A 415 19.80 28.80 8.26
N ASP A 416 21.07 28.91 8.68
CA ASP A 416 22.10 29.85 8.25
C ASP A 416 22.70 29.63 6.84
N MET A 417 22.30 28.60 6.08
CA MET A 417 22.73 28.46 4.67
C MET A 417 21.82 29.24 3.71
N GLY A 418 21.46 30.49 4.05
CA GLY A 418 21.00 31.53 3.13
C GLY A 418 20.11 31.06 1.98
N VAL A 419 18.99 30.40 2.28
CA VAL A 419 17.97 30.01 1.29
C VAL A 419 16.75 30.94 1.40
N GLU A 420 17.00 32.24 1.57
CA GLU A 420 16.16 33.23 0.93
C GLU A 420 16.84 33.51 -0.40
N ALA A 421 16.16 33.18 -1.50
CA ALA A 421 16.48 33.80 -2.76
C ALA A 421 16.55 35.30 -2.47
N GLN A 422 17.68 35.94 -2.78
CA GLN A 422 17.70 37.39 -2.90
C GLN A 422 16.44 37.75 -3.67
N LYS A 423 15.54 38.51 -3.05
CA LYS A 423 14.49 39.18 -3.80
C LYS A 423 15.26 39.93 -4.87
N ASP A 424 15.06 39.53 -6.12
CA ASP A 424 15.41 40.34 -7.26
C ASP A 424 14.58 41.63 -7.13
N GLU A 425 15.13 42.60 -6.41
CA GLU A 425 14.71 44.01 -6.39
C GLU A 425 15.12 44.67 -7.72
N LEU A 426 14.82 44.02 -8.83
CA LEU A 426 15.21 44.48 -10.18
C LEU A 426 14.02 44.69 -11.12
N ASP A 427 12.80 44.62 -10.61
CA ASP A 427 11.65 45.20 -11.30
C ASP A 427 11.04 46.33 -10.47
N GLU A 428 10.64 47.39 -11.18
CA GLU A 428 10.03 48.64 -10.70
C GLU A 428 11.00 49.76 -10.29
N ARG A 429 11.78 50.24 -11.26
CA ARG A 429 12.10 51.67 -11.30
C ARG A 429 11.24 52.33 -12.38
N PRO A 430 10.29 53.22 -12.03
CA PRO A 430 9.58 54.02 -13.02
C PRO A 430 10.63 54.90 -13.73
N GLU A 431 10.77 54.75 -15.05
CA GLU A 431 11.51 55.74 -15.85
C GLU A 431 10.71 57.05 -15.82
N GLU A 432 11.22 58.02 -15.06
CA GLU A 432 10.71 59.38 -15.05
C GLU A 432 10.94 60.04 -16.44
N PRO A 433 10.04 60.94 -16.87
CA PRO A 433 10.19 61.63 -18.15
C PRO A 433 11.48 62.47 -18.19
N PRO A 434 12.17 62.55 -19.35
CA PRO A 434 13.49 63.15 -19.45
C PRO A 434 13.40 64.69 -19.42
N ASP A 435 13.72 65.31 -18.29
CA ASP A 435 13.99 66.75 -18.21
C ASP A 435 15.48 67.02 -18.51
N VAL A 436 15.79 67.23 -19.80
CA VAL A 436 17.15 67.61 -20.24
C VAL A 436 17.35 69.12 -20.00
N LYS A 437 18.14 69.49 -18.99
CA LYS A 437 18.58 70.88 -18.77
C LYS A 437 19.75 71.21 -19.69
N LEU A 438 19.53 72.14 -20.61
CA LEU A 438 20.54 72.58 -21.60
C LEU A 438 21.38 73.73 -21.04
N SER A 439 22.70 73.51 -20.89
CA SER A 439 23.68 74.57 -20.58
C SER A 439 23.82 75.56 -21.74
N GLU A 440 24.31 76.78 -21.48
CA GLU A 440 24.48 77.85 -22.49
C GLU A 440 25.40 77.41 -23.65
N ALA A 441 26.45 76.63 -23.34
CA ALA A 441 27.32 76.01 -24.34
C ALA A 441 26.60 74.95 -25.19
N ALA A 442 25.64 74.21 -24.61
CA ALA A 442 24.83 73.22 -25.31
C ALA A 442 23.88 73.89 -26.32
N GLN A 443 23.29 75.03 -25.96
CA GLN A 443 22.42 75.80 -26.86
C GLN A 443 23.19 76.35 -28.05
N MET A 444 24.42 76.82 -27.83
CA MET A 444 25.32 77.26 -28.90
C MET A 444 25.70 76.10 -29.83
N LEU A 445 25.99 74.90 -29.31
CA LEU A 445 26.23 73.68 -30.11
C LEU A 445 25.05 73.36 -31.02
N PHE A 446 23.83 73.35 -30.47
CA PHE A 446 22.63 73.06 -31.26
C PHE A 446 22.34 74.14 -32.31
N SER A 447 22.74 75.40 -32.09
CA SER A 447 22.68 76.44 -33.11
C SER A 447 23.63 76.17 -34.30
N ILE A 448 24.82 75.62 -34.04
CA ILE A 448 25.79 75.23 -35.07
C ILE A 448 25.26 74.02 -35.85
N LEU A 449 24.73 73.01 -35.15
CA LEU A 449 24.11 71.84 -35.77
C LEU A 449 22.89 72.20 -36.63
N LYS A 450 22.07 73.17 -36.20
CA LYS A 450 20.96 73.71 -37.02
C LYS A 450 21.45 74.31 -38.34
N SER A 451 22.60 74.99 -38.34
CA SER A 451 23.13 75.63 -39.55
C SER A 451 23.74 74.63 -40.55
N GLN A 452 24.42 73.59 -40.04
CA GLN A 452 25.21 72.66 -40.85
C GLN A 452 24.49 71.34 -41.15
N ALA A 453 23.55 70.92 -40.30
CA ALA A 453 22.84 69.66 -40.37
C ALA A 453 21.31 69.87 -40.44
N ARG A 454 20.87 70.74 -41.36
CA ARG A 454 19.44 71.04 -41.62
C ARG A 454 18.58 69.82 -41.95
N PHE A 455 19.20 68.71 -42.37
CA PHE A 455 18.51 67.46 -42.70
C PHE A 455 18.09 66.64 -41.47
N LEU A 456 18.55 66.98 -40.26
CA LEU A 456 18.21 66.26 -39.03
C LEU A 456 16.80 66.60 -38.50
N VAL A 457 16.15 67.65 -39.01
CA VAL A 457 14.79 68.02 -38.62
C VAL A 457 13.85 67.77 -39.80
N ASP A 458 12.92 66.82 -39.65
CA ASP A 458 11.97 66.45 -40.70
C ASP A 458 11.02 67.61 -41.05
N SER A 459 10.76 67.84 -42.35
CA SER A 459 9.85 68.90 -42.81
C SER A 459 8.42 68.73 -42.30
N ASN A 460 8.00 67.48 -42.07
CA ASN A 460 6.68 67.14 -41.54
C ASN A 460 6.52 67.61 -40.08
N VAL A 461 7.62 67.69 -39.32
CA VAL A 461 7.63 68.22 -37.95
C VAL A 461 7.47 69.74 -38.00
N HIS A 462 8.12 70.42 -38.94
CA HIS A 462 7.92 71.86 -39.20
C HIS A 462 6.46 72.21 -39.56
N ASP A 463 5.84 71.40 -40.43
CA ASP A 463 4.45 71.60 -40.84
C ASP A 463 3.46 71.33 -39.68
N ALA A 464 3.77 70.35 -38.83
CA ALA A 464 2.98 70.05 -37.63
C ALA A 464 3.09 71.15 -36.56
N ILE A 465 4.25 71.81 -36.41
CA ILE A 465 4.47 72.85 -35.39
C ILE A 465 3.87 74.20 -35.81
N GLN A 466 3.86 74.56 -37.10
CA GLN A 466 3.14 75.77 -37.56
C GLN A 466 1.64 75.72 -37.25
N SER A 467 1.08 74.51 -37.04
CA SER A 467 -0.32 74.33 -36.68
C SER A 467 -0.62 74.51 -35.18
N LEU A 468 0.39 74.60 -34.31
CA LEU A 468 0.26 74.73 -32.86
C LEU A 468 0.79 76.10 -32.39
N GLN A 469 -0.10 76.97 -31.89
CA GLN A 469 0.32 78.21 -31.24
C GLN A 469 0.90 77.89 -29.85
N GLY A 470 2.21 78.06 -29.65
CA GLY A 470 2.78 78.10 -28.29
C GLY A 470 4.24 77.67 -28.12
N THR A 471 4.88 77.02 -29.10
CA THR A 471 6.29 76.62 -28.98
C THR A 471 7.16 77.42 -29.93
N THR A 472 8.22 78.05 -29.42
CA THR A 472 9.20 78.77 -30.26
C THR A 472 9.89 77.76 -31.17
N GLN A 473 9.95 78.06 -32.47
CA GLN A 473 10.53 77.19 -33.51
C GLN A 473 11.92 76.62 -33.13
N GLU A 474 12.70 77.36 -32.34
CA GLU A 474 14.02 76.97 -31.85
C GLU A 474 14.01 75.84 -30.82
N GLN A 475 13.01 75.76 -29.94
CA GLN A 475 12.89 74.68 -28.96
C GLN A 475 12.55 73.36 -29.62
N ALA A 476 11.69 73.39 -30.64
CA ALA A 476 11.31 72.20 -31.38
C ALA A 476 12.40 71.72 -32.33
N ASP A 477 13.25 72.62 -32.84
CA ASP A 477 14.47 72.23 -33.57
C ASP A 477 15.45 71.51 -32.65
N VAL A 478 15.66 72.02 -31.44
CA VAL A 478 16.53 71.38 -30.43
C VAL A 478 15.94 70.05 -29.98
N GLU A 479 14.65 69.98 -29.70
CA GLU A 479 13.96 68.73 -29.34
C GLU A 479 13.95 67.72 -30.51
N GLY A 480 13.80 68.18 -31.75
CA GLY A 480 13.93 67.36 -32.96
C GLY A 480 15.34 66.79 -33.13
N ILE A 481 16.38 67.57 -32.84
CA ILE A 481 17.77 67.09 -32.87
C ILE A 481 18.04 66.12 -31.71
N LEU A 482 17.55 66.40 -30.49
CA LEU A 482 17.69 65.51 -29.33
C LEU A 482 16.98 64.16 -29.56
N THR A 483 15.80 64.17 -30.16
CA THR A 483 15.03 62.95 -30.47
C THR A 483 15.65 62.14 -31.60
N THR A 484 16.13 62.78 -32.66
CA THR A 484 16.79 62.07 -33.78
C THR A 484 18.14 61.48 -33.39
N LEU A 485 18.90 62.18 -32.54
CA LEU A 485 20.17 61.68 -31.99
C LEU A 485 19.99 60.83 -30.72
N ARG A 486 18.74 60.63 -30.26
CA ARG A 486 18.36 59.84 -29.07
C ARG A 486 19.15 60.23 -27.81
N LEU A 487 19.24 61.53 -27.54
CA LEU A 487 19.90 62.08 -26.36
C LEU A 487 18.84 62.31 -25.29
N ASN A 488 18.67 61.32 -24.41
CA ASN A 488 17.57 61.32 -23.44
C ASN A 488 18.02 61.80 -22.06
N ARG A 489 19.33 61.95 -21.81
CA ARG A 489 19.91 62.38 -20.53
C ARG A 489 20.79 63.62 -20.72
N THR A 490 20.88 64.45 -19.68
CA THR A 490 21.79 65.61 -19.66
C THR A 490 23.26 65.19 -19.77
N SER A 491 23.61 64.01 -19.22
CA SER A 491 24.95 63.41 -19.37
C SER A 491 25.32 63.17 -20.83
N ASP A 492 24.37 62.68 -21.63
CA ASP A 492 24.65 62.32 -23.02
C ASP A 492 24.94 63.56 -23.88
N VAL A 493 24.36 64.71 -23.50
CA VAL A 493 24.60 66.01 -24.12
C VAL A 493 25.94 66.60 -23.68
N GLU A 494 26.34 66.39 -22.42
CA GLU A 494 27.65 66.77 -21.89
C GLU A 494 28.78 65.92 -22.51
N ASP A 495 28.58 64.61 -22.66
CA ASP A 495 29.50 63.71 -23.33
C ASP A 495 29.65 64.08 -24.81
N MET A 496 28.56 64.48 -25.47
CA MET A 496 28.63 65.02 -26.83
C MET A 496 29.44 66.32 -26.86
N LEU A 497 29.23 67.23 -25.91
CA LEU A 497 29.92 68.52 -25.86
C LEU A 497 31.44 68.37 -25.76
N GLU A 498 31.95 67.33 -25.10
CA GLU A 498 33.39 67.07 -24.99
C GLU A 498 34.05 66.87 -26.37
N TYR A 499 33.36 66.28 -27.34
CA TYR A 499 33.87 66.13 -28.72
C TYR A 499 33.81 67.42 -29.55
N PHE A 500 33.14 68.46 -29.05
CA PHE A 500 32.97 69.76 -29.72
C PHE A 500 33.72 70.90 -29.04
N VAL A 501 34.48 70.61 -27.99
CA VAL A 501 35.35 71.56 -27.29
C VAL A 501 36.78 71.38 -27.77
N VAL A 502 37.44 72.48 -28.16
CA VAL A 502 38.87 72.52 -28.46
C VAL A 502 39.53 73.56 -27.56
N GLU A 503 40.58 73.15 -26.86
CA GLU A 503 41.43 74.04 -26.08
C GLU A 503 42.37 74.78 -27.03
N ASN A 504 42.30 76.11 -27.05
CA ASN A 504 43.27 76.95 -27.77
C ASN A 504 44.48 77.22 -26.86
N GLU A 505 45.62 77.62 -27.46
CA GLU A 505 46.91 77.87 -26.77
C GLU A 505 46.85 78.92 -25.63
N ASP A 506 45.74 79.64 -25.48
CA ASP A 506 45.50 80.68 -24.46
C ASP A 506 44.64 80.20 -23.26
N GLU A 507 44.49 78.90 -23.02
CA GLU A 507 43.67 78.30 -21.93
C GLU A 507 42.17 78.70 -21.95
N THR A 508 41.66 79.29 -23.04
CA THR A 508 40.24 79.57 -23.22
C THR A 508 39.55 78.44 -23.99
N VAL A 509 38.48 77.90 -23.40
CA VAL A 509 37.65 76.83 -23.98
C VAL A 509 36.76 77.40 -25.08
N ALA A 510 36.95 76.96 -26.34
CA ALA A 510 36.13 77.39 -27.47
C ALA A 510 35.47 76.21 -28.19
N LEU A 511 34.26 76.45 -28.74
CA LEU A 511 33.55 75.46 -29.56
C LEU A 511 34.19 75.33 -30.95
N VAL A 512 34.17 74.12 -31.50
CA VAL A 512 34.73 73.77 -32.82
C VAL A 512 34.15 74.63 -33.95
N ASN A 513 34.99 74.94 -34.94
CA ASN A 513 34.62 75.72 -36.14
C ASN A 513 33.45 75.05 -36.90
N PRO A 514 32.44 75.78 -37.42
CA PRO A 514 31.21 75.18 -37.96
C PRO A 514 31.44 74.14 -39.07
N GLN A 515 32.54 74.20 -39.82
CA GLN A 515 32.84 73.23 -40.89
C GLN A 515 33.34 71.87 -40.39
N GLU A 516 33.83 71.78 -39.14
CA GLU A 516 34.33 70.55 -38.53
C GLU A 516 33.28 69.86 -37.63
N ALA A 517 32.16 70.53 -37.38
CA ALA A 517 31.05 70.03 -36.56
C ALA A 517 30.50 68.67 -37.04
N LEU A 518 30.40 68.43 -38.34
CA LEU A 518 29.93 67.14 -38.88
C LEU A 518 30.93 66.00 -38.65
N LYS A 519 32.22 66.29 -38.62
CA LYS A 519 33.26 65.28 -38.34
C LYS A 519 33.27 64.91 -36.86
N ALA A 520 33.13 65.89 -35.96
CA ALA A 520 32.97 65.67 -34.53
C ALA A 520 31.70 64.86 -34.22
N LEU A 521 30.57 65.18 -34.88
CA LEU A 521 29.33 64.41 -34.75
C LEU A 521 29.49 62.95 -35.23
N GLN A 522 30.20 62.74 -36.34
CA GLN A 522 30.46 61.40 -36.85
C GLN A 522 31.37 60.59 -35.91
N ALA A 523 32.37 61.21 -35.29
CA ALA A 523 33.24 60.57 -34.31
C ALA A 523 32.51 60.19 -33.02
N TYR A 524 31.61 61.04 -32.53
CA TYR A 524 30.74 60.72 -31.39
C TYR A 524 29.81 59.53 -31.71
N LEU A 525 29.16 59.53 -32.88
CA LEU A 525 28.25 58.45 -33.26
C LEU A 525 28.96 57.10 -33.47
N THR A 526 30.20 57.10 -33.98
CA THR A 526 30.99 55.86 -34.08
C THR A 526 31.47 55.36 -32.73
N HIS A 527 31.80 56.26 -31.79
CA HIS A 527 32.12 55.88 -30.41
C HIS A 527 30.91 55.27 -29.71
N ARG A 528 29.74 55.93 -29.79
CA ARG A 528 28.48 55.44 -29.22
C ARG A 528 28.05 54.09 -29.81
N ALA A 529 28.18 53.90 -31.12
CA ALA A 529 27.89 52.60 -31.75
C ALA A 529 28.85 51.49 -31.26
N ALA A 530 30.12 51.82 -31.00
CA ALA A 530 31.08 50.88 -30.43
C ALA A 530 30.79 50.55 -28.96
N GLU A 531 30.31 51.50 -28.17
CA GLU A 531 29.85 51.27 -26.80
C GLU A 531 28.56 50.46 -26.74
N GLU A 532 27.58 50.74 -27.61
CA GLU A 532 26.35 49.95 -27.73
C GLU A 532 26.65 48.50 -28.15
N ALA A 533 27.63 48.28 -29.03
CA ALA A 533 28.10 46.95 -29.40
C ALA A 533 28.80 46.21 -28.24
N LYS A 534 29.61 46.93 -27.42
CA LYS A 534 30.22 46.36 -26.20
C LYS A 534 29.17 46.05 -25.13
N ALA A 535 28.16 46.91 -24.95
CA ALA A 535 27.04 46.71 -24.02
C ALA A 535 26.14 45.53 -24.43
N MET A 536 25.95 45.29 -25.72
CA MET A 536 25.29 44.07 -26.21
C MET A 536 26.10 42.81 -25.92
N ALA A 537 27.44 42.87 -26.02
CA ALA A 537 28.30 41.74 -25.72
C ALA A 537 28.37 41.40 -24.22
N THR A 538 28.34 42.40 -23.32
CA THR A 538 28.31 42.20 -21.87
C THR A 538 26.97 41.63 -21.38
N LYS A 539 25.84 42.07 -21.95
CA LYS A 539 24.51 41.48 -21.68
C LYS A 539 24.44 39.98 -22.03
N GLY A 540 25.16 39.55 -23.07
CA GLY A 540 25.28 38.13 -23.42
C GLY A 540 26.15 37.30 -22.45
N ALA A 541 27.07 37.92 -21.72
CA ALA A 541 27.92 37.28 -20.72
C ALA A 541 27.25 37.16 -19.35
N GLU A 542 26.45 38.15 -18.96
CA GLU A 542 25.69 38.15 -17.70
C GLU A 542 24.63 37.03 -17.66
N VAL A 543 23.89 36.81 -18.76
CA VAL A 543 22.89 35.72 -18.86
C VAL A 543 23.53 34.33 -18.71
N LYS A 544 24.76 34.14 -19.19
CA LYS A 544 25.51 32.88 -19.00
C LYS A 544 26.02 32.70 -17.56
N SER A 545 26.41 33.79 -16.90
CA SER A 545 26.85 33.76 -15.49
C SER A 545 25.68 33.51 -14.52
N ALA A 546 24.49 34.05 -14.80
CA ALA A 546 23.28 33.83 -14.02
C ALA A 546 22.83 32.36 -14.08
N ALA A 547 22.77 31.76 -15.28
CA ALA A 547 22.45 30.34 -15.45
C ALA A 547 23.46 29.40 -14.77
N ALA A 548 24.76 29.76 -14.78
CA ALA A 548 25.81 29.02 -14.08
C ALA A 548 25.70 29.15 -12.54
N SER A 549 25.14 30.25 -12.03
CA SER A 549 24.90 30.45 -10.59
C SER A 549 23.70 29.64 -10.09
N GLU A 550 22.59 29.61 -10.85
CA GLU A 550 21.39 28.84 -10.50
C GLU A 550 21.66 27.34 -10.47
N THR A 551 22.39 26.83 -11.46
CA THR A 551 22.80 25.41 -11.51
C THR A 551 23.65 25.01 -10.31
N ARG A 552 24.62 25.85 -9.90
CA ARG A 552 25.42 25.62 -8.69
C ARG A 552 24.60 25.63 -7.40
N THR A 553 23.61 26.52 -7.28
CA THR A 553 22.72 26.53 -6.09
C THR A 553 21.82 25.30 -6.03
N ALA A 554 21.32 24.82 -7.16
CA ALA A 554 20.52 23.59 -7.24
C ALA A 554 21.35 22.35 -6.87
N GLU A 555 22.61 22.28 -7.30
CA GLU A 555 23.52 21.18 -6.93
C GLU A 555 23.83 21.17 -5.42
N LYS A 556 24.04 22.36 -4.82
CA LYS A 556 24.23 22.49 -3.37
C LYS A 556 22.99 22.01 -2.59
N ARG A 557 21.78 22.36 -3.05
CA ARG A 557 20.53 21.88 -2.43
C ARG A 557 20.42 20.35 -2.48
N ARG A 558 20.69 19.75 -3.65
CA ARG A 558 20.71 18.27 -3.79
C ARG A 558 21.77 17.61 -2.93
N ALA A 559 22.93 18.23 -2.73
CA ALA A 559 23.96 17.72 -1.83
C ALA A 559 23.48 17.73 -0.37
N ALA A 560 22.89 18.84 0.09
CA ALA A 560 22.32 18.96 1.43
C ALA A 560 21.18 17.98 1.68
N GLU A 561 20.28 17.77 0.70
CA GLU A 561 19.20 16.78 0.79
C GLU A 561 19.74 15.34 0.92
N ARG A 562 20.83 15.00 0.20
CA ARG A 562 21.46 13.67 0.31
C ARG A 562 22.09 13.45 1.69
N GLU A 563 22.77 14.46 2.22
CA GLU A 563 23.34 14.39 3.56
C GLU A 563 22.25 14.26 4.62
N TYR A 564 21.15 15.00 4.47
CA TYR A 564 19.98 14.91 5.33
C TYR A 564 19.42 13.48 5.40
N TRP A 565 19.14 12.85 4.25
CA TRP A 565 18.59 11.50 4.23
C TRP A 565 19.58 10.45 4.74
N ARG A 566 20.89 10.67 4.54
CA ARG A 566 21.94 9.82 5.12
C ARG A 566 21.94 9.90 6.65
N ASN A 567 21.87 11.11 7.21
CA ASN A 567 21.82 11.30 8.66
C ASN A 567 20.52 10.77 9.28
N MET A 568 19.39 10.86 8.57
CA MET A 568 18.10 10.30 9.02
C MET A 568 18.07 8.76 8.94
N ALA A 569 18.86 8.16 8.05
CA ALA A 569 19.04 6.70 8.01
C ALA A 569 20.00 6.21 9.11
N GLU A 570 21.07 6.96 9.38
CA GLU A 570 22.05 6.68 10.45
C GLU A 570 21.60 7.30 11.80
N THR A 571 20.34 7.06 12.20
CA THR A 571 19.78 7.57 13.47
C THR A 571 20.32 6.85 14.70
N VAL A 572 20.54 5.53 14.57
CA VAL A 572 21.16 4.70 15.61
C VAL A 572 22.63 4.48 15.23
N PRO A 573 23.58 4.73 16.14
CA PRO A 573 25.00 4.47 15.90
C PRO A 573 25.26 3.00 15.52
N LYS A 574 26.24 2.76 14.63
CA LYS A 574 26.60 1.40 14.20
C LYS A 574 27.04 0.52 15.37
N ASP A 575 27.65 1.12 16.38
CA ASP A 575 28.08 0.43 17.60
C ASP A 575 26.87 -0.13 18.39
N HIS A 576 25.76 0.60 18.42
CA HIS A 576 24.53 0.15 19.11
C HIS A 576 23.88 -1.01 18.35
N LEU A 577 23.89 -0.98 17.01
CA LEU A 577 23.38 -2.09 16.20
C LEU A 577 24.16 -3.39 16.41
N GLN A 578 25.49 -3.31 16.52
CA GLN A 578 26.32 -4.48 16.85
C GLN A 578 26.01 -5.03 18.25
N VAL A 579 25.73 -4.14 19.21
CA VAL A 579 25.26 -4.54 20.54
C VAL A 579 23.90 -5.24 20.46
N TRP A 580 22.98 -4.79 19.60
CA TRP A 580 21.68 -5.47 19.42
C TRP A 580 21.85 -6.88 18.85
N GLU A 581 22.65 -7.06 17.80
CA GLU A 581 22.90 -8.38 17.19
C GLU A 581 23.52 -9.35 18.21
N THR A 582 24.55 -8.91 18.93
CA THR A 582 25.20 -9.74 19.95
C THR A 582 24.28 -10.03 21.14
N LEU A 583 23.42 -9.08 21.51
CA LEU A 583 22.43 -9.26 22.56
C LEU A 583 21.33 -10.25 22.13
N GLU A 584 20.87 -10.20 20.89
CA GLU A 584 19.89 -11.13 20.33
C GLU A 584 20.43 -12.58 20.35
N ASP A 585 21.67 -12.76 19.91
CA ASP A 585 22.36 -14.05 19.96
C ASP A 585 22.49 -14.55 21.42
N GLY A 586 22.89 -13.66 22.33
CA GLY A 586 23.03 -13.96 23.75
C GLY A 586 21.71 -14.34 24.42
N LEU A 587 20.64 -13.58 24.16
CA LEU A 587 19.30 -13.85 24.69
C LEU A 587 18.70 -15.14 24.12
N SER A 588 18.96 -15.45 22.85
CA SER A 588 18.55 -16.70 22.23
C SER A 588 19.18 -17.91 22.90
N GLN A 589 20.49 -17.85 23.18
CA GLN A 589 21.20 -18.90 23.91
C GLN A 589 20.70 -19.01 25.36
N TYR A 590 20.49 -17.88 26.03
CA TYR A 590 19.97 -17.85 27.40
C TYR A 590 18.55 -18.44 27.49
N LEU A 591 17.68 -18.13 26.54
CA LEU A 591 16.34 -18.69 26.44
C LEU A 591 16.39 -20.22 26.24
N ALA A 592 17.29 -20.71 25.39
CA ALA A 592 17.52 -22.15 25.24
C ALA A 592 17.94 -22.80 26.56
N GLN A 593 18.84 -22.16 27.32
CA GLN A 593 19.23 -22.65 28.65
C GLN A 593 18.06 -22.61 29.65
N LEU A 594 17.21 -21.58 29.64
CA LEU A 594 16.03 -21.51 30.50
C LEU A 594 15.02 -22.61 30.18
N GLN A 595 14.78 -22.89 28.90
CA GLN A 595 13.93 -23.99 28.47
C GLN A 595 14.51 -25.34 28.92
N HIS A 596 15.82 -25.53 28.78
CA HIS A 596 16.49 -26.73 29.25
C HIS A 596 16.41 -26.87 30.78
N ARG A 597 16.62 -25.79 31.54
CA ARG A 597 16.44 -25.78 33.00
C ARG A 597 15.01 -26.09 33.40
N LYS A 598 14.00 -25.60 32.67
CA LYS A 598 12.59 -25.92 32.91
C LYS A 598 12.34 -27.42 32.76
N GLN A 599 12.90 -28.04 31.71
CA GLN A 599 12.83 -29.50 31.51
C GLN A 599 13.53 -30.25 32.66
N LEU A 600 14.74 -29.84 33.03
CA LEU A 600 15.45 -30.46 34.16
C LEU A 600 14.69 -30.36 35.48
N ILE A 601 13.98 -29.25 35.73
CA ILE A 601 13.14 -29.09 36.92
C ILE A 601 11.97 -30.07 36.87
N SER A 602 11.26 -30.19 35.73
CA SER A 602 10.19 -31.19 35.60
C SER A 602 10.71 -32.61 35.78
N ASP A 603 11.87 -32.93 35.22
CA ASP A 603 12.49 -34.24 35.35
C ASP A 603 12.90 -34.51 36.81
N THR A 604 13.46 -33.51 37.50
CA THR A 604 13.79 -33.62 38.93
C THR A 604 12.54 -33.83 39.79
N ASP A 605 11.45 -33.12 39.50
CA ASP A 605 10.20 -33.27 40.25
C ASP A 605 9.54 -34.62 40.01
N THR A 606 9.59 -35.16 38.78
CA THR A 606 9.15 -36.54 38.51
C THR A 606 10.00 -37.57 39.26
N ILE A 607 11.34 -37.42 39.24
CA ILE A 607 12.26 -38.29 40.01
C ILE A 607 12.02 -38.17 41.52
N ARG A 608 11.72 -36.98 42.03
CA ARG A 608 11.36 -36.78 43.45
C ARG A 608 10.04 -37.47 43.80
N ALA A 609 9.04 -37.40 42.92
CA ALA A 609 7.77 -38.10 43.10
C ALA A 609 7.98 -39.62 43.14
N GLN A 610 8.72 -40.18 42.17
CA GLN A 610 9.09 -41.60 42.15
C GLN A 610 9.87 -42.02 43.40
N ASN A 611 10.86 -41.23 43.83
CA ASN A 611 11.58 -41.51 45.08
C ASN A 611 10.68 -41.48 46.32
N LYS A 612 9.67 -40.60 46.34
CA LYS A 612 8.69 -40.54 47.44
C LYS A 612 7.80 -41.79 47.45
N GLU A 613 7.36 -42.24 46.28
CA GLU A 613 6.60 -43.49 46.12
C GLU A 613 7.43 -44.71 46.54
N LEU A 614 8.67 -44.83 46.07
CA LEU A 614 9.58 -45.91 46.47
C LEU A 614 9.84 -45.92 47.97
N LYS A 615 10.08 -44.75 48.59
CA LYS A 615 10.19 -44.64 50.06
C LYS A 615 8.91 -45.04 50.77
N GLY A 616 7.73 -44.73 50.20
CA GLY A 616 6.43 -45.17 50.69
C GLY A 616 6.27 -46.70 50.62
N LEU A 617 6.62 -47.29 49.48
CA LEU A 617 6.57 -48.73 49.23
C LEU A 617 7.52 -49.49 50.17
N ILE A 618 8.74 -48.97 50.37
CA ILE A 618 9.69 -49.54 51.34
C ILE A 618 9.12 -49.48 52.76
N ARG A 619 8.51 -48.36 53.20
CA ARG A 619 7.84 -48.30 54.51
C ARG A 619 6.74 -49.35 54.62
N GLN A 620 5.90 -49.49 53.60
CA GLN A 620 4.86 -50.50 53.55
C GLN A 620 5.41 -51.94 53.64
N TYR A 621 6.52 -52.23 52.96
CA TYR A 621 7.21 -53.52 53.09
C TYR A 621 7.83 -53.72 54.47
N MET A 622 8.39 -52.67 55.07
CA MET A 622 8.96 -52.71 56.42
C MET A 622 7.90 -52.93 57.51
N ASP A 623 6.69 -52.40 57.33
CA ASP A 623 5.57 -52.50 58.27
C ASP A 623 4.66 -53.72 58.03
N SER A 624 4.96 -54.54 57.04
CA SER A 624 4.18 -55.75 56.72
C SER A 624 4.28 -56.82 57.83
N SER A 625 3.18 -57.52 58.11
CA SER A 625 3.08 -58.50 59.22
C SER A 625 4.08 -59.64 59.10
N ILE A 626 4.44 -60.02 57.87
CA ILE A 626 5.42 -61.07 57.57
C ILE A 626 6.79 -60.79 58.21
N ASN A 627 7.18 -59.52 58.39
CA ASN A 627 8.46 -59.16 59.01
C ASN A 627 8.52 -59.49 60.51
N TYR A 628 7.37 -59.62 61.17
CA TYR A 628 7.25 -59.99 62.58
C TYR A 628 7.00 -61.50 62.78
N GLU A 629 6.70 -62.22 61.70
CA GLU A 629 6.47 -63.69 61.68
C GLU A 629 7.76 -64.49 61.40
N LEU A 630 8.84 -63.82 60.96
CA LEU A 630 10.13 -64.43 60.66
C LEU A 630 11.02 -64.51 61.92
N TYR A 631 11.74 -65.63 62.09
CA TYR A 631 12.67 -65.87 63.21
C TYR A 631 13.80 -64.82 63.35
N THR A 632 14.12 -64.13 62.25
CA THR A 632 15.02 -62.97 62.24
C THR A 632 14.42 -61.86 61.36
N PRO A 633 14.18 -60.66 61.90
CA PRO A 633 13.62 -59.55 61.12
C PRO A 633 14.56 -59.16 59.96
N PRO A 634 14.05 -58.98 58.72
CA PRO A 634 14.86 -58.60 57.56
C PRO A 634 15.67 -57.30 57.73
N ARG A 635 15.22 -56.39 58.60
CA ARG A 635 15.94 -55.17 58.99
C ARG A 635 17.33 -55.43 59.59
N LEU A 636 17.49 -56.52 60.32
CA LEU A 636 18.77 -56.90 60.94
C LEU A 636 19.71 -57.54 59.90
N VAL A 637 19.16 -58.28 58.94
CA VAL A 637 19.94 -58.89 57.84
C VAL A 637 20.52 -57.82 56.92
N THR A 638 19.75 -56.78 56.58
CA THR A 638 20.23 -55.68 55.72
C THR A 638 21.28 -54.80 56.40
N GLN A 639 21.20 -54.59 57.72
CA GLN A 639 22.25 -53.88 58.48
C GLN A 639 23.58 -54.64 58.50
N VAL A 640 23.54 -55.97 58.65
CA VAL A 640 24.74 -56.82 58.61
C VAL A 640 25.37 -56.84 57.21
N MET A 641 24.57 -56.78 56.14
CA MET A 641 25.05 -56.70 54.76
C MET A 641 25.58 -55.32 54.35
N SER A 642 25.22 -54.26 55.09
CA SER A 642 25.62 -52.87 54.79
C SER A 642 26.96 -52.43 55.41
N TYR A 643 27.63 -53.30 56.16
CA TYR A 643 29.01 -53.08 56.61
C TYR A 643 30.00 -53.77 55.65
N PRO A 644 30.52 -53.06 54.63
CA PRO A 644 31.79 -53.46 54.06
C PRO A 644 32.90 -53.11 55.06
N SER A 645 33.79 -54.09 55.25
CA SER A 645 35.06 -53.97 55.95
C SER A 645 35.75 -52.63 55.70
N ALA A 646 35.91 -51.85 56.76
CA ALA A 646 37.02 -50.91 56.85
C ALA A 646 38.31 -51.77 56.90
N HIS A 647 39.00 -51.89 55.77
CA HIS A 647 40.41 -52.23 55.74
C HIS A 647 41.19 -50.99 55.27
N PRO A 648 42.36 -50.72 55.87
CA PRO A 648 43.07 -49.44 55.78
C PRO A 648 43.59 -49.09 54.39
#